data_AF-A0A523EKL1-F1
#
_entry.id   AF-A0A523EKL1-F1
#
_cell.length_a   1.000
_cell.length_b   1.000
_cell.length_c   1.000
_cell.angle_alpha   90.00
_cell.angle_beta   90.00
_cell.angle_gamma   90.00
#
_symmetry.space_group_name_H-M   'P 1'
#
loop_
_entity.id
_entity.type
_entity.pdbx_description
1 polymer ?
#
loop_
_entity_poly.entity_id
_entity_poly.type
_entity_poly.pdbx_seq_one_letter_code
_entity_poly.pdbx_strand_id
1 'polypeptide(L)'
;LDNDGYSCSDCDDTDPLRNPGLTEIGCDGIDNDCDPGTDDVFDGDNDGFDCDVDCKDDDPNVFPGAIEIPCDFVNNDCDTATLDIFDLDLDGYDCQFDCDEYDANVNPGMPEIGCDGIDNDCDPFTLDFDDADSDTYRCDQDCNDMDPLVNPGAFEKCDDGIDNDCDGDVDGADSDCTCADLDGDGYQCQDCDDGDPAINPAAVEICDDGIDNDCNPATIDIDDVDGDGFDCLADCDDTNPFIRPNAAEICDDGIDNDCNPATLDIVDNDGDGFTCDVDCNDNDPAINPGMTELCNDTIDNDCNPSTVDIGDLDFDGVICTFDCDDGDNMISPNLPEICNDGIDNDCNPATPDVFDADGDGTTCDVDCDDMDSARGQLIAEKCNDGIDNDCDGDVDGADSDCSCGDVDLDGYSCTDCDDAVASVNPGAIEVCNDGIDNDCNPATPDVGDLDNDGFLCTEDCDDQDPLAFPSGQEICNDGIDNDCNPATPDLIDADSDTYLCDVDCDDNDPLINPGQPELGCDGIDNDCDPMTSDLADFDMDGFTCVDGSVRGGAITVLASSPTATVTVVNNTFYNNAMPSGIGGAIYVDDLDATGSGMVANNVFFNNQAELGGGIVHTFFYGDLNNNDFSMNTPGDFYDAGGSGMSRRANLFVDPQLSSTSTANYRLAPGSPLIDAGDPTLAPTNDFDRIERPYDGDGDMTALPDIGAFEWPSGEVLNLMSVGPDAFVWQVEDPDDVYNVYRASLGNLKNTGNYTQPPLLPVPEQFCEFPASALPFGDGYRPPNGIVAYYLVTHRGFAVEGSLGTDWNGVLRLNAFPCP
;
A
#
# COMPACT_ATOMS: atom_id res chain seq x y z
N LEU A 1 -64.11 3.91 -55.59
CA LEU A 1 -63.61 4.06 -57.01
C LEU A 1 -62.09 3.84 -57.06
N ASP A 2 -61.64 3.03 -56.11
CA ASP A 2 -60.33 2.87 -55.46
C ASP A 2 -60.04 1.37 -55.22
N ASN A 3 -61.08 0.51 -55.28
CA ASN A 3 -61.05 -0.96 -55.15
C ASN A 3 -60.75 -1.49 -53.73
N ASP A 4 -61.12 -0.75 -52.68
CA ASP A 4 -60.97 -1.19 -51.29
C ASP A 4 -62.04 -2.23 -50.85
N GLY A 5 -63.12 -2.38 -51.62
CA GLY A 5 -64.20 -3.32 -51.37
C GLY A 5 -65.45 -2.74 -50.71
N TYR A 6 -65.46 -1.45 -50.39
CA TYR A 6 -66.61 -0.71 -49.87
C TYR A 6 -67.25 0.14 -50.98
N SER A 7 -68.46 0.66 -50.73
CA SER A 7 -69.17 1.47 -51.75
C SER A 7 -70.16 2.45 -51.14
N CYS A 8 -71.32 2.00 -50.64
CA CYS A 8 -72.32 2.95 -50.11
C CYS A 8 -72.05 3.39 -48.67
N SER A 9 -71.11 2.72 -48.00
CA SER A 9 -70.65 3.02 -46.63
C SER A 9 -69.27 3.67 -46.61
N ASP A 10 -68.63 3.80 -47.78
CA ASP A 10 -67.36 4.47 -47.99
C ASP A 10 -67.59 5.99 -47.98
N CYS A 11 -66.80 6.71 -47.17
CA CYS A 11 -66.93 8.16 -47.01
C CYS A 11 -66.10 8.95 -48.02
N ASP A 12 -65.14 8.31 -48.71
CA ASP A 12 -64.45 8.87 -49.87
C ASP A 12 -64.20 7.78 -50.93
N ASP A 13 -65.18 7.63 -51.82
CA ASP A 13 -65.14 6.76 -52.99
C ASP A 13 -63.93 7.03 -53.94
N THR A 14 -63.00 7.92 -53.65
CA THR A 14 -61.79 8.11 -54.45
C THR A 14 -60.49 7.77 -53.72
N ASP A 15 -60.58 7.47 -52.42
CA ASP A 15 -59.45 7.23 -51.55
C ASP A 15 -59.59 5.90 -50.81
N PRO A 16 -58.77 4.88 -51.14
CA PRO A 16 -58.83 3.59 -50.45
C PRO A 16 -58.47 3.66 -48.95
N LEU A 17 -57.97 4.79 -48.46
CA LEU A 17 -57.63 5.02 -47.05
C LEU A 17 -58.78 5.63 -46.22
N ARG A 18 -60.01 5.67 -46.75
CA ARG A 18 -61.16 6.25 -46.06
C ARG A 18 -62.40 5.38 -46.17
N ASN A 19 -62.50 4.34 -45.35
CA ASN A 19 -63.63 3.41 -45.38
C ASN A 19 -63.89 2.78 -44.00
N PRO A 20 -65.10 2.24 -43.77
CA PRO A 20 -65.49 1.67 -42.47
C PRO A 20 -64.76 0.41 -42.02
N GLY A 21 -63.84 -0.11 -42.84
CA GLY A 21 -63.00 -1.23 -42.50
C GLY A 21 -61.64 -0.82 -41.91
N LEU A 22 -61.34 0.48 -41.90
CA LEU A 22 -60.12 1.04 -41.34
C LEU A 22 -60.33 1.43 -39.88
N THR A 23 -59.22 1.62 -39.19
CA THR A 23 -59.19 2.26 -37.87
C THR A 23 -58.94 3.75 -38.11
N GLU A 24 -59.59 4.62 -37.35
CA GLU A 24 -59.30 6.05 -37.35
C GLU A 24 -57.82 6.30 -37.05
N ILE A 25 -57.19 7.20 -37.82
CA ILE A 25 -55.81 7.64 -37.63
C ILE A 25 -55.89 9.02 -37.00
N GLY A 26 -55.28 9.20 -35.83
CA GLY A 26 -55.32 10.47 -35.10
C GLY A 26 -54.62 11.59 -35.86
N CYS A 27 -55.18 12.80 -35.77
CA CYS A 27 -54.60 14.07 -36.20
C CYS A 27 -54.19 14.21 -37.68
N ASP A 28 -54.76 13.39 -38.57
CA ASP A 28 -54.61 13.60 -40.02
C ASP A 28 -55.70 14.52 -40.59
N GLY A 29 -56.71 14.89 -39.78
CA GLY A 29 -57.81 15.76 -40.17
C GLY A 29 -58.85 15.08 -41.06
N ILE A 30 -58.81 13.75 -41.13
CA ILE A 30 -59.55 12.92 -42.07
C ILE A 30 -60.24 11.79 -41.29
N ASP A 31 -61.58 11.82 -41.31
CA ASP A 31 -62.40 10.66 -40.94
C ASP A 31 -62.04 9.45 -41.84
N ASN A 32 -61.18 8.55 -41.36
CA ASN A 32 -60.64 7.37 -42.05
C ASN A 32 -61.56 6.16 -41.91
N ASP A 33 -62.21 6.00 -40.76
CA ASP A 33 -63.12 4.89 -40.48
C ASP A 33 -64.61 5.21 -40.76
N CYS A 34 -64.90 6.43 -41.22
CA CYS A 34 -66.24 6.90 -41.54
C CYS A 34 -67.22 6.84 -40.35
N ASP A 35 -66.73 6.79 -39.09
CA ASP A 35 -67.52 6.88 -37.86
C ASP A 35 -67.39 8.28 -37.24
N PRO A 36 -68.41 9.14 -37.33
CA PRO A 36 -68.36 10.48 -36.72
C PRO A 36 -68.38 10.47 -35.17
N GLY A 37 -68.31 9.28 -34.55
CA GLY A 37 -68.20 9.08 -33.10
C GLY A 37 -66.80 8.74 -32.61
N THR A 38 -65.86 8.41 -33.49
CA THR A 38 -64.42 8.39 -33.18
C THR A 38 -63.90 9.83 -33.29
N ASP A 39 -63.19 10.28 -32.26
CA ASP A 39 -62.61 11.63 -32.24
C ASP A 39 -61.27 11.58 -32.99
N ASP A 40 -60.98 12.60 -33.79
CA ASP A 40 -59.72 12.73 -34.57
C ASP A 40 -58.55 13.11 -33.64
N VAL A 41 -58.86 13.52 -32.40
CA VAL A 41 -57.89 13.83 -31.35
C VAL A 41 -57.98 12.75 -30.27
N PHE A 42 -57.06 11.80 -30.33
CA PHE A 42 -56.89 10.76 -29.33
C PHE A 42 -55.40 10.54 -29.07
N ASP A 43 -55.11 9.90 -27.95
CA ASP A 43 -53.77 9.45 -27.54
C ASP A 43 -53.50 8.10 -28.22
N GLY A 44 -52.73 8.15 -29.30
CA GLY A 44 -52.55 7.04 -30.24
C GLY A 44 -51.68 5.90 -29.69
N ASP A 45 -50.71 6.21 -28.85
CA ASP A 45 -49.75 5.26 -28.29
C ASP A 45 -49.95 4.96 -26.79
N ASN A 46 -50.84 5.70 -26.12
CA ASN A 46 -51.24 5.61 -24.72
C ASN A 46 -50.19 6.10 -23.71
N ASP A 47 -49.39 7.10 -24.06
CA ASP A 47 -48.47 7.75 -23.12
C ASP A 47 -49.12 8.83 -22.22
N GLY A 48 -50.37 9.18 -22.52
CA GLY A 48 -51.19 10.13 -21.77
C GLY A 48 -51.28 11.53 -22.38
N PHE A 49 -50.64 11.78 -23.53
CA PHE A 49 -50.77 12.99 -24.33
C PHE A 49 -51.55 12.69 -25.61
N ASP A 50 -52.39 13.63 -26.05
CA ASP A 50 -53.08 13.51 -27.32
C ASP A 50 -52.34 14.30 -28.40
N CYS A 51 -52.62 13.96 -29.66
CA CYS A 51 -51.97 14.56 -30.83
C CYS A 51 -52.14 16.09 -31.00
N ASP A 52 -52.89 16.78 -30.13
CA ASP A 52 -52.93 18.24 -30.04
C ASP A 52 -51.68 18.83 -29.34
N VAL A 53 -51.00 18.02 -28.53
CA VAL A 53 -49.82 18.39 -27.73
C VAL A 53 -48.62 17.49 -28.04
N ASP A 54 -48.88 16.23 -28.38
CA ASP A 54 -47.87 15.25 -28.78
C ASP A 54 -47.38 15.51 -30.22
N CYS A 55 -46.06 15.57 -30.38
CA CYS A 55 -45.40 15.76 -31.66
C CYS A 55 -45.20 14.46 -32.46
N LYS A 56 -45.35 13.29 -31.83
CA LYS A 56 -45.48 11.97 -32.47
C LYS A 56 -46.39 11.04 -31.64
N ASP A 57 -47.69 11.21 -31.82
CA ASP A 57 -48.78 10.42 -31.22
C ASP A 57 -48.81 8.91 -31.58
N ASP A 58 -47.79 8.42 -32.30
CA ASP A 58 -47.58 7.01 -32.60
C ASP A 58 -46.32 6.41 -31.94
N ASP A 59 -45.58 7.19 -31.13
CA ASP A 59 -44.37 6.78 -30.42
C ASP A 59 -44.41 7.20 -28.94
N PRO A 60 -44.67 6.25 -28.01
CA PRO A 60 -44.93 6.56 -26.59
C PRO A 60 -43.69 7.04 -25.81
N ASN A 61 -42.56 7.24 -26.49
CA ASN A 61 -41.34 7.83 -25.94
C ASN A 61 -41.13 9.27 -26.41
N VAL A 62 -42.03 9.81 -27.22
CA VAL A 62 -41.96 11.16 -27.78
C VAL A 62 -43.16 11.95 -27.29
N PHE A 63 -42.99 12.75 -26.24
CA PHE A 63 -44.08 13.52 -25.66
C PHE A 63 -43.59 14.75 -24.90
N PRO A 64 -44.47 15.76 -24.69
CA PRO A 64 -44.15 16.95 -23.91
C PRO A 64 -43.53 16.66 -22.53
N GLY A 65 -42.24 16.94 -22.40
CA GLY A 65 -41.47 16.72 -21.17
C GLY A 65 -40.90 15.31 -20.99
N ALA A 66 -40.83 14.51 -22.07
CA ALA A 66 -39.93 13.37 -22.13
C ALA A 66 -38.46 13.81 -21.93
N ILE A 67 -37.58 12.86 -21.67
CA ILE A 67 -36.13 13.14 -21.63
C ILE A 67 -35.63 13.05 -23.07
N GLU A 68 -34.97 14.09 -23.56
CA GLU A 68 -34.25 14.06 -24.84
C GLU A 68 -33.19 12.95 -24.79
N ILE A 69 -33.24 12.07 -25.78
CA ILE A 69 -32.28 10.99 -25.97
C ILE A 69 -31.18 11.57 -26.86
N PRO A 70 -29.93 11.66 -26.38
CA PRO A 70 -28.84 12.17 -27.20
C PRO A 70 -28.69 11.38 -28.51
N CYS A 71 -28.62 12.11 -29.61
CA CYS A 71 -28.18 11.71 -30.94
C CYS A 71 -29.09 10.70 -31.67
N ASP A 72 -30.37 10.62 -31.29
CA ASP A 72 -31.37 9.86 -32.02
C ASP A 72 -32.05 10.68 -33.14
N PHE A 73 -31.72 11.98 -33.22
CA PHE A 73 -32.27 12.98 -34.15
C PHE A 73 -33.81 13.09 -34.08
N VAL A 74 -34.40 12.63 -32.99
CA VAL A 74 -35.81 12.75 -32.66
C VAL A 74 -35.91 13.82 -31.56
N ASN A 75 -36.79 14.79 -31.77
CA ASN A 75 -37.16 15.69 -30.68
C ASN A 75 -38.11 14.90 -29.77
N ASN A 76 -37.58 14.26 -28.72
CA ASN A 76 -38.36 13.37 -27.86
C ASN A 76 -39.28 14.15 -26.92
N ASP A 77 -38.95 15.38 -26.55
CA ASP A 77 -39.69 16.14 -25.54
C ASP A 77 -40.72 17.14 -26.11
N CYS A 78 -40.87 17.17 -27.44
CA CYS A 78 -41.71 18.09 -28.20
C CYS A 78 -41.39 19.59 -28.00
N ASP A 79 -40.23 19.94 -27.45
CA ASP A 79 -39.74 21.30 -27.31
C ASP A 79 -38.62 21.61 -28.33
N THR A 80 -38.92 22.50 -29.27
CA THR A 80 -37.95 22.94 -30.29
C THR A 80 -36.76 23.74 -29.72
N ALA A 81 -36.75 24.04 -28.41
CA ALA A 81 -35.67 24.74 -27.72
C ALA A 81 -34.61 23.80 -27.11
N THR A 82 -34.92 22.51 -26.95
CA THR A 82 -34.08 21.46 -26.34
C THR A 82 -33.54 20.52 -27.41
N LEU A 83 -33.10 21.07 -28.56
CA LEU A 83 -32.58 20.28 -29.66
C LEU A 83 -31.40 19.39 -29.23
N ASP A 84 -31.40 18.20 -29.83
CA ASP A 84 -30.44 17.11 -29.75
C ASP A 84 -29.03 17.47 -30.27
N ILE A 85 -28.32 18.33 -29.54
CA ILE A 85 -26.97 18.81 -29.85
C ILE A 85 -26.11 18.81 -28.59
N PHE A 86 -25.80 17.61 -28.11
CA PHE A 86 -24.84 17.40 -27.02
C PHE A 86 -23.59 16.72 -27.56
N ASP A 87 -22.45 17.27 -27.17
CA ASP A 87 -21.12 16.68 -27.29
C ASP A 87 -20.95 15.79 -26.05
N LEU A 88 -21.02 14.46 -26.24
CA LEU A 88 -21.19 13.48 -25.16
C LEU A 88 -19.85 13.02 -24.57
N ASP A 89 -18.81 12.95 -25.39
CA ASP A 89 -17.45 12.60 -24.99
C ASP A 89 -16.54 13.82 -24.76
N LEU A 90 -17.05 15.02 -25.03
CA LEU A 90 -16.46 16.34 -24.74
C LEU A 90 -15.27 16.70 -25.64
N ASP A 91 -15.26 16.23 -26.87
CA ASP A 91 -14.21 16.50 -27.85
C ASP A 91 -14.39 17.83 -28.64
N GLY A 92 -15.54 18.48 -28.48
CA GLY A 92 -15.90 19.75 -29.10
C GLY A 92 -16.75 19.62 -30.37
N TYR A 93 -17.11 18.42 -30.79
CA TYR A 93 -18.02 18.14 -31.90
C TYR A 93 -19.33 17.55 -31.36
N ASP A 94 -20.46 18.13 -31.76
CA ASP A 94 -21.75 17.52 -31.46
C ASP A 94 -22.02 16.38 -32.45
N CYS A 95 -22.97 15.50 -32.12
CA CYS A 95 -23.32 14.35 -32.95
C CYS A 95 -23.94 14.66 -34.32
N GLN A 96 -24.00 15.93 -34.73
CA GLN A 96 -24.23 16.28 -36.13
C GLN A 96 -22.96 16.17 -36.99
N PHE A 97 -21.78 16.27 -36.37
CA PHE A 97 -20.49 16.30 -37.04
C PHE A 97 -19.54 15.19 -36.57
N ASP A 98 -19.72 14.69 -35.37
CA ASP A 98 -19.01 13.56 -34.79
C ASP A 98 -19.54 12.22 -35.34
N CYS A 99 -18.62 11.28 -35.63
CA CYS A 99 -18.93 9.96 -36.18
C CYS A 99 -18.81 8.81 -35.16
N ASP A 100 -18.31 9.05 -33.94
CA ASP A 100 -18.46 8.15 -32.79
C ASP A 100 -18.63 8.95 -31.49
N GLU A 101 -19.88 9.15 -31.08
CA GLU A 101 -20.27 10.02 -29.95
C GLU A 101 -19.85 9.51 -28.56
N TYR A 102 -19.11 8.41 -28.48
CA TYR A 102 -18.57 7.85 -27.24
C TYR A 102 -17.04 7.83 -27.21
N ASP A 103 -16.37 8.23 -28.30
CA ASP A 103 -14.91 8.21 -28.41
C ASP A 103 -14.37 9.56 -28.88
N ALA A 104 -13.88 10.34 -27.91
CA ALA A 104 -13.31 11.67 -28.12
C ALA A 104 -12.08 11.70 -29.07
N ASN A 105 -11.60 10.54 -29.53
CA ASN A 105 -10.53 10.41 -30.52
C ASN A 105 -11.03 10.14 -31.95
N VAL A 106 -12.34 10.12 -32.18
CA VAL A 106 -12.97 9.82 -33.48
C VAL A 106 -13.87 11.00 -33.87
N ASN A 107 -13.29 12.04 -34.45
CA ASN A 107 -14.02 13.27 -34.80
C ASN A 107 -13.37 14.07 -35.93
N PRO A 108 -14.09 15.03 -36.55
CA PRO A 108 -13.56 15.84 -37.66
C PRO A 108 -12.29 16.66 -37.39
N GLY A 109 -11.86 16.76 -36.13
CA GLY A 109 -10.65 17.45 -35.71
C GLY A 109 -9.42 16.55 -35.58
N MET A 110 -9.62 15.23 -35.57
CA MET A 110 -8.54 14.26 -35.43
C MET A 110 -7.90 13.96 -36.78
N PRO A 111 -6.60 13.62 -36.82
CA PRO A 111 -5.98 13.07 -38.01
C PRO A 111 -6.29 11.56 -38.12
N GLU A 112 -6.43 11.05 -39.34
CA GLU A 112 -6.54 9.60 -39.53
C GLU A 112 -5.35 8.85 -38.95
N ILE A 113 -5.68 7.80 -38.21
CA ILE A 113 -4.73 6.81 -37.72
C ILE A 113 -4.70 5.70 -38.77
N GLY A 114 -3.53 5.50 -39.39
CA GLY A 114 -3.38 4.43 -40.37
C GLY A 114 -3.63 3.05 -39.75
N CYS A 115 -4.35 2.21 -40.48
CA CYS A 115 -4.45 0.76 -40.32
C CYS A 115 -5.22 0.27 -39.09
N ASP A 116 -6.09 1.10 -38.47
CA ASP A 116 -6.94 0.70 -37.33
C ASP A 116 -8.39 0.33 -37.74
N GLY A 117 -8.76 0.60 -39.00
CA GLY A 117 -10.09 0.31 -39.55
C GLY A 117 -11.22 1.24 -39.05
N ILE A 118 -10.87 2.36 -38.40
CA ILE A 118 -11.77 3.39 -37.90
C ILE A 118 -11.62 4.63 -38.80
N ASP A 119 -12.71 5.38 -38.99
CA ASP A 119 -12.70 6.69 -39.69
C ASP A 119 -12.51 7.76 -38.60
N ASN A 120 -11.27 7.92 -38.12
CA ASN A 120 -10.94 8.74 -36.95
C ASN A 120 -11.18 10.24 -37.20
N ASP A 121 -11.14 10.71 -38.46
CA ASP A 121 -11.33 12.10 -38.87
C ASP A 121 -12.71 12.40 -39.48
N CYS A 122 -13.61 11.39 -39.48
CA CYS A 122 -14.97 11.48 -40.01
C CYS A 122 -15.04 12.02 -41.45
N ASP A 123 -13.95 11.99 -42.23
CA ASP A 123 -13.92 12.33 -43.64
C ASP A 123 -13.91 11.04 -44.48
N PRO A 124 -15.03 10.73 -45.16
CA PRO A 124 -15.16 9.50 -45.96
C PRO A 124 -14.24 9.46 -47.20
N PHE A 125 -13.41 10.49 -47.40
CA PHE A 125 -12.39 10.55 -48.43
C PHE A 125 -10.96 10.31 -47.93
N THR A 126 -10.73 10.27 -46.62
CA THR A 126 -9.43 10.07 -45.95
C THR A 126 -9.26 8.68 -45.32
N LEU A 127 -10.33 7.88 -45.24
CA LEU A 127 -10.33 6.44 -44.87
C LEU A 127 -8.98 5.76 -45.11
N ASP A 128 -8.34 5.24 -44.06
CA ASP A 128 -7.21 4.30 -44.04
C ASP A 128 -6.57 3.97 -45.42
N PHE A 129 -5.84 4.94 -45.98
CA PHE A 129 -5.14 4.82 -47.27
C PHE A 129 -3.62 5.01 -47.14
N ASP A 130 -3.12 4.98 -45.91
CA ASP A 130 -1.73 5.27 -45.58
C ASP A 130 -0.86 4.00 -45.64
N ASP A 131 0.41 4.27 -45.90
CA ASP A 131 1.51 3.32 -46.03
C ASP A 131 2.26 3.33 -44.69
N ALA A 132 1.83 2.47 -43.76
CA ALA A 132 2.18 2.54 -42.34
C ALA A 132 3.66 2.23 -42.07
N ASP A 133 4.27 1.34 -42.84
CA ASP A 133 5.69 0.98 -42.73
C ASP A 133 6.60 1.64 -43.79
N SER A 134 6.03 2.49 -44.65
CA SER A 134 6.71 3.29 -45.67
C SER A 134 7.35 2.51 -46.82
N ASP A 135 6.77 1.38 -47.19
CA ASP A 135 7.25 0.48 -48.24
C ASP A 135 6.62 0.72 -49.63
N THR A 136 5.68 1.66 -49.71
CA THR A 136 4.88 2.11 -50.86
C THR A 136 3.60 1.33 -51.18
N TYR A 137 3.30 0.28 -50.43
CA TYR A 137 2.02 -0.41 -50.45
C TYR A 137 1.10 0.18 -49.37
N ARG A 138 -0.20 -0.11 -49.50
CA ARG A 138 -1.25 0.41 -48.62
C ARG A 138 -1.80 -0.74 -47.83
N CYS A 139 -2.33 -0.48 -46.66
CA CYS A 139 -3.01 -1.46 -45.82
C CYS A 139 -4.08 -2.33 -46.50
N ASP A 140 -4.72 -1.83 -47.57
CA ASP A 140 -5.70 -2.61 -48.34
C ASP A 140 -5.08 -3.60 -49.35
N GLN A 141 -3.75 -3.55 -49.50
CA GLN A 141 -2.94 -4.33 -50.43
C GLN A 141 -1.80 -5.07 -49.74
N ASP A 142 -1.37 -4.60 -48.57
CA ASP A 142 -0.32 -5.17 -47.78
C ASP A 142 -0.90 -6.21 -46.80
N CYS A 143 -0.18 -7.31 -46.61
CA CYS A 143 -0.59 -8.39 -45.72
C CYS A 143 0.04 -8.25 -44.33
N ASN A 144 1.00 -7.34 -44.15
CA ASN A 144 1.54 -6.93 -42.86
C ASN A 144 2.04 -5.48 -42.90
N ASP A 145 1.12 -4.54 -42.67
CA ASP A 145 1.30 -3.08 -42.73
C ASP A 145 2.31 -2.48 -41.72
N MET A 146 2.95 -3.33 -40.91
CA MET A 146 3.96 -2.94 -39.93
C MET A 146 5.36 -3.47 -40.29
N ASP A 147 5.48 -4.26 -41.35
CA ASP A 147 6.75 -4.84 -41.81
C ASP A 147 7.02 -4.52 -43.28
N PRO A 148 7.93 -3.57 -43.58
CA PRO A 148 8.19 -3.10 -44.94
C PRO A 148 8.90 -4.15 -45.82
N LEU A 149 9.09 -5.37 -45.32
CA LEU A 149 9.60 -6.53 -46.04
C LEU A 149 8.51 -7.53 -46.45
N VAL A 150 7.27 -7.33 -46.01
CA VAL A 150 6.12 -8.19 -46.31
C VAL A 150 5.13 -7.34 -47.09
N ASN A 151 5.07 -7.50 -48.42
CA ASN A 151 4.21 -6.69 -49.28
C ASN A 151 4.09 -7.29 -50.69
N PRO A 152 3.09 -6.90 -51.51
CA PRO A 152 2.90 -7.40 -52.88
C PRO A 152 4.07 -7.26 -53.86
N GLY A 153 5.09 -6.48 -53.50
CA GLY A 153 6.30 -6.27 -54.28
C GLY A 153 7.54 -6.98 -53.76
N ALA A 154 7.43 -7.64 -52.61
CA ALA A 154 8.50 -8.41 -52.01
C ALA A 154 8.78 -9.68 -52.84
N PHE A 155 9.88 -10.34 -52.50
CA PHE A 155 10.14 -11.70 -52.97
C PHE A 155 9.87 -12.62 -51.80
N GLU A 156 9.21 -13.74 -52.06
CA GLU A 156 9.00 -14.76 -51.04
C GLU A 156 10.33 -15.23 -50.44
N LYS A 157 10.43 -15.12 -49.11
CA LYS A 157 11.55 -15.62 -48.33
C LYS A 157 11.18 -17.00 -47.82
N CYS A 158 11.54 -17.99 -48.64
CA CYS A 158 11.28 -19.39 -48.33
C CYS A 158 11.75 -19.79 -46.92
N ASP A 159 10.90 -20.57 -46.26
CA ASP A 159 11.10 -21.26 -44.99
C ASP A 159 11.04 -20.34 -43.74
N ASP A 160 10.32 -19.22 -43.81
CA ASP A 160 10.03 -18.36 -42.65
C ASP A 160 8.56 -18.35 -42.21
N GLY A 161 7.67 -19.01 -42.96
CA GLY A 161 6.27 -19.20 -42.59
C GLY A 161 5.38 -17.98 -42.85
N ILE A 162 5.89 -16.96 -43.54
CA ILE A 162 5.20 -15.71 -43.83
C ILE A 162 4.95 -15.64 -45.34
N ASP A 163 3.76 -15.21 -45.75
CA ASP A 163 3.46 -14.83 -47.15
C ASP A 163 4.12 -13.46 -47.40
N ASN A 164 5.41 -13.43 -47.71
CA ASN A 164 6.15 -12.16 -47.80
C ASN A 164 5.69 -11.34 -49.00
N ASP A 165 5.23 -11.97 -50.09
CA ASP A 165 4.79 -11.26 -51.29
C ASP A 165 3.26 -11.11 -51.45
N CYS A 166 2.51 -11.46 -50.39
CA CYS A 166 1.07 -11.31 -50.27
C CYS A 166 0.27 -11.92 -51.44
N ASP A 167 0.80 -12.97 -52.10
CA ASP A 167 0.14 -13.62 -53.23
C ASP A 167 -0.82 -14.75 -52.80
N GLY A 168 -0.76 -15.12 -51.52
CA GLY A 168 -1.62 -16.09 -50.84
C GLY A 168 -1.03 -17.50 -50.76
N ASP A 169 0.15 -17.74 -51.33
CA ASP A 169 0.95 -18.93 -51.09
C ASP A 169 2.07 -18.61 -50.06
N VAL A 170 2.57 -19.62 -49.33
CA VAL A 170 3.59 -19.45 -48.28
C VAL A 170 4.70 -20.46 -48.51
N ASP A 171 5.95 -20.03 -48.42
CA ASP A 171 7.17 -20.84 -48.51
C ASP A 171 7.16 -21.82 -49.70
N GLY A 172 7.33 -23.12 -49.44
CA GLY A 172 7.35 -24.16 -50.47
C GLY A 172 6.03 -24.37 -51.24
N ALA A 173 4.94 -23.71 -50.85
CA ALA A 173 3.72 -23.63 -51.67
C ALA A 173 3.82 -22.55 -52.75
N ASP A 174 4.65 -21.53 -52.53
CA ASP A 174 4.87 -20.40 -53.41
C ASP A 174 5.68 -20.82 -54.66
N SER A 175 5.29 -20.25 -55.81
CA SER A 175 5.91 -20.53 -57.10
C SER A 175 7.25 -19.81 -57.34
N ASP A 176 7.55 -18.78 -56.55
CA ASP A 176 8.80 -18.03 -56.55
C ASP A 176 9.87 -18.68 -55.65
N CYS A 177 9.48 -19.65 -54.80
CA CYS A 177 10.39 -20.54 -54.12
C CYS A 177 10.95 -21.65 -55.04
N THR A 178 12.25 -21.59 -55.36
CA THR A 178 12.96 -22.68 -56.06
C THR A 178 13.86 -23.45 -55.11
N CYS A 179 13.30 -24.41 -54.37
CA CYS A 179 14.09 -25.27 -53.47
C CYS A 179 14.60 -26.50 -54.24
N ALA A 180 15.88 -26.82 -54.09
CA ALA A 180 16.47 -28.03 -54.63
C ALA A 180 17.16 -28.78 -53.49
N ASP A 181 16.85 -30.06 -53.31
CA ASP A 181 17.55 -30.98 -52.39
C ASP A 181 19.05 -31.02 -52.74
N LEU A 182 19.82 -30.19 -52.04
CA LEU A 182 21.22 -29.88 -52.37
C LEU A 182 22.19 -30.89 -51.76
N ASP A 183 21.81 -31.56 -50.68
CA ASP A 183 22.64 -32.53 -49.96
C ASP A 183 22.21 -34.01 -50.15
N GLY A 184 21.00 -34.24 -50.66
CA GLY A 184 20.48 -35.55 -51.06
C GLY A 184 19.81 -36.36 -49.94
N ASP A 185 19.36 -35.72 -48.87
CA ASP A 185 18.71 -36.37 -47.73
C ASP A 185 17.22 -36.68 -47.97
N GLY A 186 16.62 -36.00 -48.95
CA GLY A 186 15.24 -36.15 -49.39
C GLY A 186 14.28 -35.05 -48.94
N TYR A 187 14.75 -34.05 -48.20
CA TYR A 187 14.05 -32.83 -47.84
C TYR A 187 14.44 -31.69 -48.80
N GLN A 188 13.52 -30.72 -48.97
CA GLN A 188 13.64 -29.63 -49.95
C GLN A 188 13.31 -28.32 -49.22
N CYS A 189 12.13 -27.74 -49.46
CA CYS A 189 11.62 -26.54 -48.77
C CYS A 189 11.14 -26.84 -47.33
N GLN A 190 11.82 -27.72 -46.60
CA GLN A 190 11.64 -27.85 -45.16
C GLN A 190 13.01 -28.02 -44.49
N ASP A 191 14.10 -27.93 -45.26
CA ASP A 191 15.44 -28.18 -44.79
C ASP A 191 16.10 -26.86 -44.42
N CYS A 192 16.24 -26.64 -43.12
CA CYS A 192 16.85 -25.44 -42.56
C CYS A 192 18.38 -25.38 -42.79
N ASP A 193 19.02 -26.47 -43.25
CA ASP A 193 20.37 -26.46 -43.81
C ASP A 193 20.54 -27.41 -45.01
N ASP A 194 20.10 -26.95 -46.18
CA ASP A 194 20.29 -27.57 -47.52
C ASP A 194 21.72 -28.08 -47.86
N GLY A 195 22.72 -27.74 -47.04
CA GLY A 195 24.10 -28.18 -47.19
C GLY A 195 24.51 -29.39 -46.34
N ASP A 196 23.70 -29.81 -45.37
CA ASP A 196 24.03 -30.82 -44.37
C ASP A 196 22.91 -31.86 -44.14
N PRO A 197 23.07 -33.11 -44.63
CA PRO A 197 22.01 -34.12 -44.62
C PRO A 197 21.71 -34.71 -43.23
N ALA A 198 22.25 -34.09 -42.17
CA ALA A 198 22.01 -34.40 -40.78
C ALA A 198 21.10 -33.37 -40.09
N ILE A 199 20.86 -32.22 -40.71
CA ILE A 199 19.95 -31.17 -40.27
C ILE A 199 18.75 -31.26 -41.20
N ASN A 200 17.59 -31.64 -40.68
CA ASN A 200 16.36 -31.77 -41.45
C ASN A 200 15.17 -32.03 -40.52
N PRO A 201 13.92 -31.85 -40.98
CA PRO A 201 12.70 -32.07 -40.20
C PRO A 201 12.51 -33.43 -39.52
N ALA A 202 13.36 -34.42 -39.81
CA ALA A 202 13.31 -35.74 -39.20
C ALA A 202 14.57 -36.08 -38.40
N ALA A 203 15.48 -35.13 -38.23
CA ALA A 203 16.56 -35.23 -37.28
C ALA A 203 16.01 -35.20 -35.84
N VAL A 204 16.88 -35.45 -34.88
CA VAL A 204 16.55 -35.36 -33.45
C VAL A 204 17.42 -34.24 -32.89
N GLU A 205 16.82 -33.34 -32.13
CA GLU A 205 17.53 -32.24 -31.46
C GLU A 205 18.64 -32.78 -30.56
N ILE A 206 19.81 -32.20 -30.74
CA ILE A 206 21.04 -32.58 -30.06
C ILE A 206 21.39 -31.49 -29.09
N CYS A 207 20.84 -31.60 -27.89
CA CYS A 207 20.96 -30.59 -26.86
C CYS A 207 22.34 -29.85 -26.82
N ASP A 208 22.34 -28.50 -26.87
CA ASP A 208 23.40 -27.46 -26.64
C ASP A 208 24.30 -27.15 -27.83
N ASP A 209 24.08 -27.78 -28.97
CA ASP A 209 24.73 -27.46 -30.22
C ASP A 209 24.24 -26.13 -30.86
N GLY A 210 23.10 -25.59 -30.40
CA GLY A 210 22.55 -24.29 -30.78
C GLY A 210 22.14 -24.22 -32.26
N ILE A 211 22.02 -25.37 -32.89
CA ILE A 211 21.52 -25.56 -34.24
C ILE A 211 20.15 -26.22 -34.07
N ASP A 212 19.17 -25.66 -34.75
CA ASP A 212 17.88 -26.31 -34.91
C ASP A 212 18.08 -27.54 -35.81
N ASN A 213 18.43 -28.68 -35.22
CA ASN A 213 18.82 -29.86 -35.98
C ASN A 213 17.60 -30.46 -36.69
N ASP A 214 16.43 -30.37 -36.05
CA ASP A 214 15.18 -30.91 -36.59
C ASP A 214 14.29 -29.87 -37.28
N CYS A 215 14.84 -28.69 -37.58
CA CYS A 215 14.19 -27.59 -38.30
C CYS A 215 12.84 -27.17 -37.69
N ASN A 216 12.75 -27.28 -36.37
CA ASN A 216 11.68 -26.78 -35.54
C ASN A 216 12.25 -25.72 -34.56
N PRO A 217 12.04 -24.42 -34.84
CA PRO A 217 12.63 -23.34 -34.03
C PRO A 217 12.10 -23.28 -32.59
N ALA A 218 11.06 -24.07 -32.27
CA ALA A 218 10.53 -24.22 -30.92
C ALA A 218 11.32 -25.23 -30.07
N THR A 219 12.26 -25.98 -30.65
CA THR A 219 13.07 -26.98 -29.94
C THR A 219 14.56 -26.73 -30.03
N ILE A 220 14.95 -25.51 -30.47
CA ILE A 220 16.33 -25.07 -30.59
C ILE A 220 17.06 -25.22 -29.25
N ASP A 221 17.71 -26.37 -29.14
CA ASP A 221 18.76 -26.76 -28.22
C ASP A 221 18.81 -26.17 -26.81
N ILE A 222 18.12 -26.87 -25.91
CA ILE A 222 18.28 -26.83 -24.45
C ILE A 222 18.55 -25.47 -23.84
N ASP A 223 17.44 -24.88 -23.48
CA ASP A 223 17.46 -23.88 -22.46
C ASP A 223 17.61 -24.53 -21.09
N ASP A 224 18.66 -24.12 -20.38
CA ASP A 224 18.75 -24.10 -18.91
C ASP A 224 17.62 -23.21 -18.38
N VAL A 225 16.45 -23.82 -18.21
CA VAL A 225 15.18 -23.08 -18.03
C VAL A 225 15.16 -22.33 -16.70
N ASP A 226 15.93 -22.80 -15.73
CA ASP A 226 15.98 -22.23 -14.39
C ASP A 226 17.22 -21.37 -14.09
N GLY A 227 18.22 -21.43 -14.97
CA GLY A 227 19.40 -20.60 -14.92
C GLY A 227 20.46 -21.06 -13.92
N ASP A 228 20.48 -22.33 -13.48
CA ASP A 228 21.51 -22.85 -12.59
C ASP A 228 22.75 -23.44 -13.26
N GLY A 229 22.74 -23.43 -14.58
CA GLY A 229 23.87 -23.75 -15.43
C GLY A 229 23.97 -25.23 -15.81
N PHE A 230 22.91 -26.01 -15.62
CA PHE A 230 22.81 -27.40 -16.08
C PHE A 230 21.58 -27.57 -16.96
N ASP A 231 21.79 -27.96 -18.21
CA ASP A 231 20.74 -28.19 -19.19
C ASP A 231 20.04 -29.56 -19.05
N CYS A 232 18.95 -29.79 -19.80
CA CYS A 232 18.11 -30.99 -19.71
C CYS A 232 18.81 -32.34 -19.99
N LEU A 233 20.06 -32.38 -20.47
CA LEU A 233 20.82 -33.62 -20.57
C LEU A 233 21.63 -33.95 -19.32
N ALA A 234 22.04 -32.93 -18.57
CA ALA A 234 22.84 -33.06 -17.37
C ALA A 234 21.96 -32.96 -16.11
N ASP A 235 20.99 -32.06 -16.14
CA ASP A 235 20.06 -31.84 -15.06
C ASP A 235 18.98 -32.92 -14.98
N CYS A 236 18.74 -33.43 -13.78
CA CYS A 236 17.63 -34.32 -13.52
C CYS A 236 16.30 -33.56 -13.33
N ASP A 237 16.36 -32.24 -13.12
CA ASP A 237 15.25 -31.29 -13.13
C ASP A 237 15.71 -29.86 -13.54
N ASP A 238 15.92 -29.66 -14.84
CA ASP A 238 16.32 -28.42 -15.56
C ASP A 238 15.33 -27.24 -15.46
N THR A 239 14.41 -27.26 -14.49
CA THR A 239 13.42 -26.20 -14.25
C THR A 239 13.42 -25.70 -12.80
N ASN A 240 14.33 -26.23 -11.98
CA ASN A 240 14.54 -25.81 -10.61
C ASN A 240 16.04 -25.59 -10.35
N PRO A 241 16.47 -24.33 -10.09
CA PRO A 241 17.87 -23.96 -10.02
C PRO A 241 18.55 -24.39 -8.71
N PHE A 242 18.02 -25.41 -8.05
CA PHE A 242 18.47 -26.01 -6.80
C PHE A 242 18.54 -27.54 -6.89
N ILE A 243 17.97 -28.16 -7.93
CA ILE A 243 18.08 -29.58 -8.22
C ILE A 243 18.97 -29.68 -9.44
N ARG A 244 20.18 -30.18 -9.24
CA ARG A 244 21.20 -30.23 -10.29
C ARG A 244 22.30 -31.20 -9.92
N PRO A 245 23.05 -31.69 -10.90
CA PRO A 245 24.19 -32.56 -10.63
C PRO A 245 25.15 -31.97 -9.59
N ASN A 246 25.36 -32.73 -8.51
CA ASN A 246 26.20 -32.35 -7.36
C ASN A 246 25.65 -31.22 -6.46
N ALA A 247 24.34 -30.93 -6.45
CA ALA A 247 23.75 -30.11 -5.39
C ALA A 247 23.97 -30.73 -3.99
N ALA A 248 23.75 -29.93 -2.93
CA ALA A 248 23.68 -30.53 -1.61
C ALA A 248 22.34 -31.25 -1.52
N GLU A 249 22.39 -32.54 -1.24
CA GLU A 249 21.20 -33.24 -0.84
C GLU A 249 20.65 -32.57 0.42
N ILE A 250 19.37 -32.28 0.37
CA ILE A 250 18.65 -31.76 1.52
C ILE A 250 18.17 -33.01 2.25
N CYS A 251 18.72 -33.23 3.44
CA CYS A 251 18.36 -34.39 4.25
C CYS A 251 16.82 -34.59 4.30
N ASP A 252 16.36 -35.83 4.06
CA ASP A 252 14.95 -36.30 3.97
C ASP A 252 14.03 -35.63 2.92
N ASP A 253 14.52 -34.75 2.06
CA ASP A 253 13.64 -34.11 1.09
C ASP A 253 13.16 -35.07 -0.03
N GLY A 254 13.81 -36.24 -0.14
CA GLY A 254 13.46 -37.34 -1.04
C GLY A 254 13.67 -37.03 -2.51
N ILE A 255 14.24 -35.88 -2.80
CA ILE A 255 14.71 -35.47 -4.11
C ILE A 255 16.15 -35.95 -4.19
N ASP A 256 16.55 -36.38 -5.38
CA ASP A 256 17.96 -36.57 -5.66
C ASP A 256 18.46 -35.18 -6.07
N ASN A 257 18.62 -34.28 -5.09
CA ASN A 257 18.92 -32.88 -5.36
C ASN A 257 20.21 -32.79 -6.15
N ASP A 258 21.09 -33.79 -6.00
CA ASP A 258 22.40 -33.86 -6.60
C ASP A 258 22.48 -34.74 -7.87
N CYS A 259 21.35 -35.23 -8.37
CA CYS A 259 21.18 -36.11 -9.53
C CYS A 259 22.12 -37.35 -9.51
N ASN A 260 22.51 -37.80 -8.32
CA ASN A 260 23.34 -38.94 -8.06
C ASN A 260 22.62 -39.96 -7.15
N PRO A 261 22.13 -41.08 -7.72
CA PRO A 261 21.25 -42.03 -7.02
C PRO A 261 21.94 -42.90 -5.94
N ALA A 262 23.18 -42.58 -5.58
CA ALA A 262 23.94 -43.21 -4.51
C ALA A 262 23.99 -42.37 -3.21
N THR A 263 23.57 -41.11 -3.26
CA THR A 263 23.60 -40.13 -2.16
C THR A 263 22.24 -39.80 -1.55
N LEU A 264 21.15 -40.30 -2.16
CA LEU A 264 19.76 -40.17 -1.69
C LEU A 264 19.64 -40.14 -0.16
N ASP A 265 19.38 -38.94 0.34
CA ASP A 265 20.00 -38.43 1.57
C ASP A 265 19.12 -38.52 2.79
N ILE A 266 19.15 -39.71 3.40
CA ILE A 266 18.57 -39.91 4.71
C ILE A 266 19.30 -41.01 5.43
N VAL A 267 20.24 -40.62 6.26
CA VAL A 267 21.08 -41.55 7.01
C VAL A 267 21.24 -41.07 8.43
N ASP A 268 20.81 -41.91 9.38
CA ASP A 268 20.99 -41.77 10.83
C ASP A 268 22.44 -42.07 11.15
N ASN A 269 23.25 -41.00 11.17
CA ASN A 269 24.70 -41.14 11.09
C ASN A 269 25.35 -41.42 12.45
N ASP A 270 24.73 -41.02 13.55
CA ASP A 270 25.21 -41.36 14.90
C ASP A 270 24.49 -42.56 15.56
N GLY A 271 23.40 -43.03 14.95
CA GLY A 271 22.69 -44.24 15.35
C GLY A 271 21.78 -44.05 16.56
N ASP A 272 21.38 -42.83 16.88
CA ASP A 272 20.37 -42.55 17.91
C ASP A 272 18.93 -42.76 17.42
N GLY A 273 18.77 -42.93 16.11
CA GLY A 273 17.48 -43.17 15.46
C GLY A 273 16.84 -41.92 14.86
N PHE A 274 17.51 -40.77 14.91
CA PHE A 274 17.19 -39.55 14.19
C PHE A 274 18.13 -39.41 12.98
N THR A 275 17.64 -38.77 11.92
CA THR A 275 18.33 -38.61 10.64
C THR A 275 18.68 -37.15 10.41
N CYS A 276 19.61 -36.88 9.48
CA CYS A 276 20.22 -35.55 9.31
C CYS A 276 19.31 -34.37 8.96
N ASP A 277 18.02 -34.61 8.79
CA ASP A 277 16.98 -33.64 8.51
C ASP A 277 16.26 -33.13 9.75
N VAL A 278 16.12 -33.99 10.77
CA VAL A 278 15.49 -33.68 12.06
C VAL A 278 16.54 -33.47 13.14
N ASP A 279 17.71 -34.05 12.96
CA ASP A 279 18.79 -33.92 13.90
C ASP A 279 19.64 -32.68 13.59
N CYS A 280 19.44 -31.63 14.41
CA CYS A 280 20.23 -30.40 14.37
C CYS A 280 21.74 -30.65 14.58
N ASN A 281 22.10 -31.83 15.05
CA ASN A 281 23.45 -32.38 14.97
C ASN A 281 23.47 -33.92 14.87
N ASP A 282 23.14 -34.45 13.69
CA ASP A 282 23.14 -35.88 13.28
C ASP A 282 24.49 -36.65 13.40
N ASN A 283 25.44 -36.06 14.11
CA ASN A 283 26.72 -36.65 14.47
C ASN A 283 26.88 -36.81 15.98
N ASP A 284 25.94 -36.33 16.78
CA ASP A 284 25.96 -36.39 18.23
C ASP A 284 24.64 -36.98 18.76
N PRO A 285 24.64 -38.25 19.20
CA PRO A 285 23.42 -38.97 19.57
C PRO A 285 22.76 -38.46 20.87
N ALA A 286 23.27 -37.34 21.40
CA ALA A 286 22.80 -36.61 22.56
C ALA A 286 22.29 -35.20 22.21
N ILE A 287 22.27 -34.83 20.94
CA ILE A 287 21.67 -33.63 20.39
C ILE A 287 20.72 -34.13 19.34
N ASN A 288 19.42 -34.14 19.63
CA ASN A 288 18.39 -34.58 18.70
C ASN A 288 17.03 -34.17 19.29
N PRO A 289 15.95 -34.14 18.50
CA PRO A 289 14.64 -33.73 18.98
C PRO A 289 14.04 -34.58 20.11
N GLY A 290 14.63 -35.74 20.41
CA GLY A 290 14.23 -36.61 21.52
C GLY A 290 14.91 -36.28 22.85
N MET A 291 15.86 -35.34 22.85
CA MET A 291 16.59 -34.90 24.03
C MET A 291 15.83 -33.77 24.75
N THR A 292 16.32 -33.39 25.92
CA THR A 292 15.80 -32.25 26.68
C THR A 292 16.92 -31.24 26.76
N GLU A 293 16.61 -29.97 26.50
CA GLU A 293 17.58 -28.88 26.59
C GLU A 293 18.35 -28.89 27.92
N LEU A 294 19.68 -28.80 27.85
CA LEU A 294 20.57 -28.78 29.00
C LEU A 294 21.07 -27.36 29.26
N CYS A 295 20.69 -26.77 30.40
CA CYS A 295 21.10 -25.41 30.73
C CYS A 295 22.63 -25.22 30.78
N ASN A 296 23.11 -24.09 30.24
CA ASN A 296 24.48 -23.58 30.24
C ASN A 296 25.52 -24.40 29.46
N ASP A 297 25.13 -25.16 28.44
CA ASP A 297 26.08 -25.79 27.53
C ASP A 297 26.21 -25.08 26.17
N THR A 298 25.41 -24.03 25.94
CA THR A 298 25.37 -23.20 24.72
C THR A 298 25.02 -23.95 23.44
N ILE A 299 24.41 -25.13 23.56
CA ILE A 299 24.05 -26.02 22.46
C ILE A 299 22.55 -26.29 22.55
N ASP A 300 21.82 -26.06 21.45
CA ASP A 300 20.42 -26.48 21.29
C ASP A 300 20.38 -28.03 21.24
N ASN A 301 20.19 -28.68 22.38
CA ASN A 301 20.27 -30.13 22.53
C ASN A 301 19.00 -30.81 22.02
N ASP A 302 17.86 -30.14 22.07
CA ASP A 302 16.56 -30.68 21.64
C ASP A 302 16.10 -30.15 20.28
N CYS A 303 16.98 -29.45 19.56
CA CYS A 303 16.77 -28.96 18.19
C CYS A 303 15.54 -28.05 18.07
N ASN A 304 15.20 -27.32 19.13
CA ASN A 304 14.09 -26.41 19.19
C ASN A 304 14.58 -24.98 19.48
N PRO A 305 14.54 -24.08 18.48
CA PRO A 305 15.03 -22.71 18.63
C PRO A 305 14.16 -21.84 19.57
N SER A 306 13.04 -22.36 20.07
CA SER A 306 12.19 -21.68 21.06
C SER A 306 12.61 -21.98 22.52
N THR A 307 13.44 -22.99 22.74
CA THR A 307 13.96 -23.43 24.05
C THR A 307 15.40 -22.97 24.26
N VAL A 308 15.72 -21.72 23.87
CA VAL A 308 17.06 -21.12 24.04
C VAL A 308 17.53 -21.20 25.50
N ASP A 309 18.86 -21.36 25.69
CA ASP A 309 19.71 -21.40 26.93
C ASP A 309 19.53 -20.21 27.92
N ILE A 310 18.29 -19.75 28.14
CA ILE A 310 17.84 -18.68 29.05
C ILE A 310 16.30 -18.72 29.19
N GLY A 311 15.74 -19.88 29.54
CA GLY A 311 14.34 -20.03 29.91
C GLY A 311 14.09 -19.75 31.39
N ASP A 312 12.96 -19.11 31.69
CA ASP A 312 12.25 -19.07 32.97
C ASP A 312 11.07 -20.04 32.77
N LEU A 313 11.23 -21.29 33.20
CA LEU A 313 10.33 -22.40 32.84
C LEU A 313 8.98 -22.35 33.57
N ASP A 314 8.90 -21.68 34.73
CA ASP A 314 7.69 -21.56 35.53
C ASP A 314 7.04 -20.16 35.50
N PHE A 315 7.68 -19.21 34.81
CA PHE A 315 7.24 -17.85 34.50
C PHE A 315 7.17 -16.91 35.71
N ASP A 316 8.05 -17.09 36.70
CA ASP A 316 8.10 -16.24 37.90
C ASP A 316 8.94 -14.95 37.73
N GLY A 317 9.63 -14.82 36.59
CA GLY A 317 10.49 -13.70 36.24
C GLY A 317 11.97 -13.88 36.62
N VAL A 318 12.38 -15.05 37.11
CA VAL A 318 13.75 -15.40 37.45
C VAL A 318 14.26 -16.50 36.52
N ILE A 319 15.30 -16.19 35.76
CA ILE A 319 15.92 -17.18 34.86
C ILE A 319 16.69 -18.26 35.64
N CYS A 320 16.77 -19.46 35.07
CA CYS A 320 17.40 -20.66 35.64
C CYS A 320 18.85 -20.54 36.17
N THR A 321 19.54 -19.42 35.89
CA THR A 321 20.86 -19.12 36.47
C THR A 321 20.81 -18.55 37.89
N PHE A 322 19.63 -18.08 38.31
CA PHE A 322 19.37 -17.54 39.64
C PHE A 322 18.30 -18.34 40.39
N ASP A 323 17.44 -19.07 39.67
CA ASP A 323 16.44 -19.94 40.25
C ASP A 323 17.01 -21.27 40.79
N CYS A 324 16.57 -21.71 41.97
CA CYS A 324 16.98 -22.99 42.55
C CYS A 324 16.02 -24.14 42.26
N ASP A 325 14.80 -23.87 41.77
CA ASP A 325 13.86 -24.84 41.21
C ASP A 325 12.98 -24.20 40.13
N ASP A 326 13.58 -23.98 38.95
CA ASP A 326 13.01 -23.36 37.74
C ASP A 326 11.73 -24.04 37.18
N GLY A 327 11.24 -25.11 37.81
CA GLY A 327 9.99 -25.78 37.46
C GLY A 327 8.83 -25.49 38.42
N ASP A 328 9.03 -24.63 39.42
CA ASP A 328 8.06 -24.28 40.46
C ASP A 328 8.15 -22.79 40.81
N ASN A 329 7.22 -21.99 40.26
CA ASN A 329 7.17 -20.54 40.44
C ASN A 329 6.91 -20.05 41.87
N MET A 330 6.89 -20.98 42.84
CA MET A 330 6.86 -20.69 44.27
C MET A 330 8.24 -20.88 44.94
N ILE A 331 9.30 -21.12 44.17
CA ILE A 331 10.67 -21.30 44.65
C ILE A 331 11.59 -20.40 43.82
N SER A 332 11.99 -19.24 44.35
CA SER A 332 12.95 -18.36 43.67
C SER A 332 13.58 -17.34 44.60
N PRO A 333 14.73 -16.73 44.24
CA PRO A 333 15.44 -15.77 45.10
C PRO A 333 14.64 -14.50 45.46
N ASN A 334 13.54 -14.25 44.76
CA ASN A 334 12.67 -13.11 44.97
C ASN A 334 11.51 -13.43 45.91
N LEU A 335 11.26 -14.71 46.19
CA LEU A 335 10.22 -15.15 47.10
C LEU A 335 10.78 -15.25 48.53
N PRO A 336 9.96 -15.02 49.56
CA PRO A 336 10.34 -15.25 50.94
C PRO A 336 10.23 -16.74 51.31
N GLU A 337 11.09 -17.21 52.23
CA GLU A 337 11.01 -18.56 52.81
C GLU A 337 9.63 -18.84 53.42
N ILE A 338 9.04 -19.99 53.09
CA ILE A 338 7.75 -20.42 53.64
C ILE A 338 8.02 -21.31 54.85
N CYS A 339 7.36 -21.03 55.97
CA CYS A 339 7.61 -21.77 57.19
C CYS A 339 7.11 -23.23 57.15
N ASN A 340 7.99 -24.14 57.57
CA ASN A 340 7.74 -25.54 57.91
C ASN A 340 7.17 -26.39 56.76
N ASP A 341 7.49 -26.01 55.51
CA ASP A 341 7.20 -26.80 54.32
C ASP A 341 8.37 -27.73 53.95
N GLY A 342 9.56 -27.49 54.51
CA GLY A 342 10.78 -28.27 54.31
C GLY A 342 11.49 -28.03 52.97
N ILE A 343 11.17 -26.92 52.29
CA ILE A 343 11.72 -26.45 51.02
C ILE A 343 12.47 -25.12 51.28
N ASP A 344 13.48 -24.80 50.49
CA ASP A 344 14.22 -23.52 50.55
C ASP A 344 13.60 -22.62 49.45
N ASN A 345 12.53 -21.90 49.78
CA ASN A 345 11.72 -21.16 48.80
C ASN A 345 12.39 -19.88 48.31
N ASP A 346 13.35 -19.33 49.07
CA ASP A 346 14.07 -18.10 48.74
C ASP A 346 15.48 -18.32 48.17
N CYS A 347 15.80 -19.58 47.85
CA CYS A 347 17.09 -20.01 47.30
C CYS A 347 18.30 -19.55 48.12
N ASN A 348 18.09 -19.30 49.41
CA ASN A 348 19.09 -18.78 50.32
C ASN A 348 19.25 -19.71 51.53
N PRO A 349 20.29 -20.55 51.56
CA PRO A 349 20.50 -21.52 52.65
C PRO A 349 20.87 -20.87 54.00
N ALA A 350 20.88 -19.54 54.11
CA ALA A 350 21.05 -18.80 55.36
C ALA A 350 19.73 -18.44 56.06
N THR A 351 18.59 -18.53 55.37
CA THR A 351 17.22 -18.36 55.90
C THR A 351 16.69 -19.75 56.27
N PRO A 352 16.54 -20.09 57.57
CA PRO A 352 16.07 -21.40 57.98
C PRO A 352 14.53 -21.47 57.91
N ASP A 353 13.97 -22.55 57.35
CA ASP A 353 12.56 -23.04 57.38
C ASP A 353 11.82 -22.97 58.74
N VAL A 354 12.51 -22.64 59.83
CA VAL A 354 11.91 -22.32 61.14
C VAL A 354 12.52 -21.02 61.65
N PHE A 355 11.72 -19.97 61.63
CA PHE A 355 12.09 -18.62 62.02
C PHE A 355 11.02 -17.99 62.93
N ASP A 356 11.36 -16.86 63.54
CA ASP A 356 10.53 -16.04 64.44
C ASP A 356 10.45 -14.67 63.73
N ALA A 357 9.48 -14.51 62.83
CA ALA A 357 9.48 -13.39 61.88
C ALA A 357 9.16 -12.06 62.55
N ASP A 358 8.29 -12.06 63.57
CA ASP A 358 7.88 -10.86 64.30
C ASP A 358 8.69 -10.56 65.58
N GLY A 359 9.49 -11.52 66.05
CA GLY A 359 10.39 -11.37 67.18
C GLY A 359 9.73 -11.53 68.56
N ASP A 360 8.55 -12.12 68.67
CA ASP A 360 7.85 -12.36 69.94
C ASP A 360 8.49 -13.48 70.79
N GLY A 361 9.38 -14.27 70.16
CA GLY A 361 10.14 -15.34 70.78
C GLY A 361 9.50 -16.73 70.66
N THR A 362 8.40 -16.85 69.92
CA THR A 362 7.88 -18.09 69.38
C THR A 362 8.30 -18.24 67.92
N THR A 363 8.38 -19.47 67.44
CA THR A 363 8.77 -19.75 66.06
C THR A 363 7.56 -20.23 65.31
N CYS A 364 7.55 -20.02 64.00
CA CYS A 364 6.43 -20.27 63.11
C CYS A 364 5.87 -21.71 63.12
N ASP A 365 6.57 -22.68 63.71
CA ASP A 365 6.09 -24.06 63.91
C ASP A 365 5.10 -24.22 65.08
N VAL A 366 5.02 -23.22 65.97
CA VAL A 366 4.14 -23.19 67.14
C VAL A 366 3.35 -21.89 67.29
N ASP A 367 3.64 -20.91 66.44
CA ASP A 367 2.93 -19.65 66.32
C ASP A 367 1.67 -19.82 65.43
N CYS A 368 0.55 -19.25 65.84
CA CYS A 368 -0.67 -19.23 65.03
C CYS A 368 -0.71 -18.08 64.01
N ASP A 369 0.20 -17.10 64.13
CA ASP A 369 0.41 -16.03 63.16
C ASP A 369 1.80 -15.38 63.34
N ASP A 370 2.85 -16.02 62.80
CA ASP A 370 4.28 -15.64 62.97
C ASP A 370 4.66 -14.25 62.41
N MET A 371 3.71 -13.54 61.80
CA MET A 371 3.88 -12.16 61.35
C MET A 371 3.31 -11.14 62.35
N ASP A 372 2.55 -11.57 63.36
CA ASP A 372 1.92 -10.71 64.36
C ASP A 372 2.35 -11.07 65.78
N SER A 373 3.28 -10.29 66.32
CA SER A 373 3.84 -10.48 67.68
C SER A 373 2.83 -10.39 68.83
N ALA A 374 1.56 -10.11 68.52
CA ALA A 374 0.43 -10.19 69.44
C ALA A 374 -0.28 -11.56 69.42
N ARG A 375 0.24 -12.54 68.66
CA ARG A 375 -0.32 -13.87 68.51
C ARG A 375 0.81 -14.88 68.69
N GLY A 376 0.66 -15.80 69.64
CA GLY A 376 1.71 -16.75 69.98
C GLY A 376 1.48 -17.43 71.32
N GLN A 377 2.00 -18.65 71.53
CA GLN A 377 1.77 -19.49 72.73
C GLN A 377 2.15 -18.88 74.09
N LEU A 378 2.76 -17.68 74.09
CA LEU A 378 3.16 -16.94 75.28
C LEU A 378 2.42 -15.61 75.46
N ILE A 379 1.51 -15.28 74.55
CA ILE A 379 0.57 -14.17 74.64
C ILE A 379 -0.65 -14.60 75.45
N ALA A 380 -1.46 -13.66 75.93
CA ALA A 380 -2.73 -13.94 76.59
C ALA A 380 -3.86 -13.47 75.67
N GLU A 381 -4.96 -14.22 75.61
CA GLU A 381 -6.09 -13.93 74.72
C GLU A 381 -6.61 -12.49 74.85
N LYS A 382 -6.81 -11.84 73.70
CA LYS A 382 -7.41 -10.51 73.61
C LYS A 382 -8.89 -10.65 73.30
N CYS A 383 -9.69 -10.58 74.35
CA CYS A 383 -11.14 -10.75 74.25
C CYS A 383 -11.84 -9.80 73.27
N ASN A 384 -12.86 -10.35 72.61
CA ASN A 384 -13.81 -9.72 71.70
C ASN A 384 -13.19 -9.32 70.34
N ASP A 385 -12.19 -10.05 69.84
CA ASP A 385 -11.70 -9.87 68.48
C ASP A 385 -11.86 -11.11 67.59
N GLY A 386 -12.37 -12.22 68.13
CA GLY A 386 -12.68 -13.43 67.37
C GLY A 386 -11.46 -14.26 66.99
N ILE A 387 -10.27 -13.90 67.48
CA ILE A 387 -8.99 -14.43 67.05
C ILE A 387 -8.31 -15.13 68.23
N ASP A 388 -7.89 -16.37 68.02
CA ASP A 388 -7.04 -17.10 68.96
C ASP A 388 -5.64 -16.43 68.98
N ASN A 389 -5.38 -15.60 69.99
CA ASN A 389 -4.13 -14.86 70.17
C ASN A 389 -3.09 -15.66 70.97
N ASP A 390 -3.49 -16.62 71.79
CA ASP A 390 -2.52 -17.44 72.55
C ASP A 390 -2.34 -18.86 72.00
N CYS A 391 -2.97 -19.12 70.85
CA CYS A 391 -2.83 -20.32 70.03
C CYS A 391 -3.17 -21.61 70.79
N ASP A 392 -4.07 -21.54 71.77
CA ASP A 392 -4.49 -22.68 72.58
C ASP A 392 -5.75 -23.40 72.05
N GLY A 393 -6.40 -22.78 71.06
CA GLY A 393 -7.55 -23.29 70.32
C GLY A 393 -8.91 -22.83 70.82
N ASP A 394 -8.98 -22.05 71.91
CA ASP A 394 -10.18 -21.35 72.37
C ASP A 394 -10.12 -19.86 71.97
N VAL A 395 -11.28 -19.23 71.71
CA VAL A 395 -11.36 -17.79 71.33
C VAL A 395 -12.28 -17.02 72.26
N ASP A 396 -11.91 -15.78 72.56
CA ASP A 396 -12.72 -14.80 73.29
C ASP A 396 -13.41 -15.36 74.55
N GLY A 397 -14.74 -15.28 74.64
CA GLY A 397 -15.51 -15.73 75.81
C GLY A 397 -15.52 -17.24 76.02
N ALA A 398 -15.00 -18.03 75.07
CA ALA A 398 -14.70 -19.45 75.29
C ALA A 398 -13.35 -19.65 75.98
N ASP A 399 -12.42 -18.71 75.77
CA ASP A 399 -11.09 -18.72 76.36
C ASP A 399 -11.11 -18.36 77.86
N SER A 400 -10.20 -18.98 78.60
CA SER A 400 -10.13 -18.90 80.06
C SER A 400 -9.53 -17.61 80.61
N ASP A 401 -8.81 -16.86 79.78
CA ASP A 401 -8.21 -15.56 80.09
C ASP A 401 -9.18 -14.38 79.87
N CYS A 402 -10.39 -14.64 79.36
CA CYS A 402 -11.41 -13.64 79.05
C CYS A 402 -12.58 -13.49 80.05
N SER A 403 -13.07 -12.25 80.22
CA SER A 403 -14.27 -11.95 81.03
C SER A 403 -15.10 -10.80 80.45
N CYS A 404 -16.18 -11.11 79.72
CA CYS A 404 -17.09 -10.16 79.05
C CYS A 404 -18.32 -9.79 79.92
N GLY A 405 -18.83 -8.55 79.77
CA GLY A 405 -20.09 -8.11 80.36
C GLY A 405 -20.71 -6.92 79.63
N ASP A 406 -22.00 -7.03 79.28
CA ASP A 406 -22.86 -6.05 78.57
C ASP A 406 -22.79 -4.63 79.16
N VAL A 407 -22.05 -3.72 78.49
CA VAL A 407 -21.75 -2.37 78.99
C VAL A 407 -22.83 -1.35 78.61
N ASP A 408 -23.43 -1.44 77.43
CA ASP A 408 -24.38 -0.47 76.91
C ASP A 408 -25.87 -0.86 77.07
N LEU A 409 -26.13 -2.09 77.52
CA LEU A 409 -27.42 -2.66 77.87
C LEU A 409 -28.38 -2.88 76.70
N ASP A 410 -27.84 -3.09 75.49
CA ASP A 410 -28.64 -3.42 74.30
C ASP A 410 -29.13 -4.89 74.31
N GLY A 411 -28.53 -5.73 75.16
CA GLY A 411 -28.87 -7.12 75.39
C GLY A 411 -27.95 -8.13 74.72
N TYR A 412 -26.94 -7.67 73.98
CA TYR A 412 -25.80 -8.44 73.49
C TYR A 412 -24.58 -8.20 74.40
N SER A 413 -23.60 -9.10 74.38
CA SER A 413 -22.42 -8.99 75.24
C SER A 413 -21.21 -9.59 74.54
N CYS A 414 -20.95 -10.89 74.71
CA CYS A 414 -19.80 -11.55 74.07
C CYS A 414 -20.03 -11.85 72.56
N THR A 415 -21.02 -11.21 71.95
CA THR A 415 -21.30 -11.24 70.50
C THR A 415 -21.48 -9.82 69.96
N ASP A 416 -21.27 -8.81 70.80
CA ASP A 416 -21.35 -7.41 70.43
C ASP A 416 -19.95 -6.95 69.99
N CYS A 417 -19.84 -6.49 68.74
CA CYS A 417 -18.58 -6.04 68.17
C CYS A 417 -18.20 -4.61 68.61
N ASP A 418 -19.12 -3.86 69.24
CA ASP A 418 -18.80 -2.64 69.98
C ASP A 418 -19.74 -2.47 71.20
N ASP A 419 -19.37 -3.12 72.32
CA ASP A 419 -20.05 -3.08 73.63
C ASP A 419 -20.30 -1.65 74.19
N ALA A 420 -19.79 -0.58 73.56
CA ALA A 420 -20.04 0.81 73.94
C ALA A 420 -21.14 1.49 73.10
N VAL A 421 -21.63 0.88 72.01
CA VAL A 421 -22.48 1.50 71.00
C VAL A 421 -23.68 0.61 70.65
N ALA A 422 -24.82 0.87 71.29
CA ALA A 422 -26.06 0.10 71.15
C ALA A 422 -26.71 0.04 69.74
N SER A 423 -26.12 0.69 68.73
CA SER A 423 -26.53 0.59 67.32
C SER A 423 -25.66 -0.36 66.50
N VAL A 424 -24.58 -0.88 67.07
CA VAL A 424 -23.67 -1.85 66.48
C VAL A 424 -23.89 -3.14 67.24
N ASN A 425 -24.59 -4.10 66.65
CA ASN A 425 -24.88 -5.40 67.26
C ASN A 425 -25.40 -6.39 66.22
N PRO A 426 -25.37 -7.71 66.51
CA PRO A 426 -25.85 -8.78 65.60
C PRO A 426 -27.29 -8.67 65.05
N GLY A 427 -28.07 -7.69 65.51
CA GLY A 427 -29.44 -7.44 65.06
C GLY A 427 -29.64 -6.11 64.32
N ALA A 428 -28.58 -5.37 64.02
CA ALA A 428 -28.64 -4.11 63.27
C ALA A 428 -28.76 -4.34 61.74
N ILE A 429 -28.74 -3.26 60.95
CA ILE A 429 -28.76 -3.27 59.48
C ILE A 429 -27.60 -2.38 59.01
N GLU A 430 -26.84 -2.84 58.00
CA GLU A 430 -25.70 -2.14 57.39
C GLU A 430 -26.03 -0.78 56.75
N VAL A 431 -25.04 0.13 56.82
CA VAL A 431 -25.11 1.50 56.29
C VAL A 431 -23.95 1.77 55.32
N CYS A 432 -24.28 2.02 54.04
CA CYS A 432 -23.35 2.33 52.94
C CYS A 432 -22.19 3.27 53.29
N ASN A 433 -20.96 2.76 53.15
CA ASN A 433 -19.65 3.41 53.26
C ASN A 433 -19.38 4.16 54.58
N ASP A 434 -19.98 3.72 55.70
CA ASP A 434 -19.67 4.28 57.03
C ASP A 434 -18.47 3.59 57.71
N GLY A 435 -18.02 2.47 57.14
CA GLY A 435 -16.84 1.73 57.57
C GLY A 435 -17.02 1.01 58.92
N ILE A 436 -18.25 0.85 59.40
CA ILE A 436 -18.59 0.15 60.62
C ILE A 436 -19.47 -1.03 60.25
N ASP A 437 -19.02 -2.25 60.56
CA ASP A 437 -19.85 -3.47 60.51
C ASP A 437 -20.97 -3.33 61.55
N ASN A 438 -22.14 -2.81 61.13
CA ASN A 438 -23.19 -2.43 62.06
C ASN A 438 -23.90 -3.67 62.62
N ASP A 439 -24.04 -4.72 61.82
CA ASP A 439 -24.73 -5.95 62.14
C ASP A 439 -23.82 -7.07 62.64
N CYS A 440 -22.55 -6.75 62.92
CA CYS A 440 -21.50 -7.65 63.43
C CYS A 440 -21.42 -8.97 62.64
N ASN A 441 -21.69 -8.91 61.33
CA ASN A 441 -21.61 -10.04 60.43
C ASN A 441 -20.77 -9.68 59.20
N PRO A 442 -19.51 -10.16 59.13
CA PRO A 442 -18.61 -9.84 58.02
C PRO A 442 -19.06 -10.44 56.67
N ALA A 443 -20.10 -11.28 56.65
CA ALA A 443 -20.69 -11.82 55.41
C ALA A 443 -21.79 -10.93 54.81
N THR A 444 -22.13 -9.79 55.42
CA THR A 444 -23.01 -8.75 54.90
C THR A 444 -22.22 -7.46 54.72
N PRO A 445 -21.38 -7.36 53.66
CA PRO A 445 -20.50 -6.22 53.48
C PRO A 445 -21.26 -5.00 52.94
N ASP A 446 -20.62 -3.86 53.10
CA ASP A 446 -21.08 -2.51 52.83
C ASP A 446 -21.25 -2.17 51.32
N VAL A 447 -21.89 -3.05 50.51
CA VAL A 447 -21.83 -3.00 49.03
C VAL A 447 -23.17 -3.19 48.30
N GLY A 448 -23.51 -2.29 47.36
CA GLY A 448 -24.66 -2.39 46.45
C GLY A 448 -24.57 -1.44 45.24
N ASP A 449 -25.17 -1.83 44.11
CA ASP A 449 -25.26 -1.05 42.84
C ASP A 449 -26.44 -0.06 42.92
N LEU A 450 -26.15 1.25 42.97
CA LEU A 450 -27.17 2.28 43.25
C LEU A 450 -27.83 2.87 42.00
N ASP A 451 -27.12 2.97 40.88
CA ASP A 451 -27.61 3.59 39.64
C ASP A 451 -27.96 2.58 38.53
N ASN A 452 -27.66 1.30 38.75
CA ASN A 452 -27.99 0.14 37.93
C ASN A 452 -27.22 0.05 36.60
N ASP A 453 -25.97 0.51 36.58
CA ASP A 453 -25.06 0.31 35.44
C ASP A 453 -24.40 -1.09 35.44
N GLY A 454 -24.51 -1.81 36.56
CA GLY A 454 -24.00 -3.16 36.75
C GLY A 454 -22.72 -3.25 37.59
N PHE A 455 -22.20 -2.14 38.09
CA PHE A 455 -21.04 -2.07 38.99
C PHE A 455 -21.48 -1.80 40.43
N LEU A 456 -20.72 -2.34 41.40
CA LEU A 456 -21.00 -2.15 42.82
C LEU A 456 -20.32 -0.88 43.32
N CYS A 457 -20.83 -0.28 44.40
CA CYS A 457 -20.26 0.92 45.04
C CYS A 457 -18.83 0.84 45.58
N THR A 458 -18.15 -0.26 45.37
CA THR A 458 -16.71 -0.45 45.65
C THR A 458 -15.84 -0.37 44.40
N GLU A 459 -16.45 -0.48 43.23
CA GLU A 459 -15.80 -0.50 41.91
C GLU A 459 -16.20 0.75 41.10
N ASP A 460 -17.40 1.27 41.32
CA ASP A 460 -17.93 2.48 40.71
C ASP A 460 -17.37 3.75 41.40
N CYS A 461 -16.90 4.70 40.59
CA CYS A 461 -16.33 5.96 41.08
C CYS A 461 -17.36 7.09 41.25
N ASP A 462 -18.56 6.96 40.67
CA ASP A 462 -19.75 7.76 41.00
C ASP A 462 -21.04 6.94 40.86
N ASP A 463 -21.43 6.23 41.93
CA ASP A 463 -22.65 5.41 42.10
C ASP A 463 -24.01 6.12 41.85
N GLN A 464 -23.98 7.37 41.39
CA GLN A 464 -25.17 8.12 41.00
C GLN A 464 -25.19 8.44 39.50
N ASP A 465 -24.12 8.16 38.77
CA ASP A 465 -23.96 8.42 37.34
C ASP A 465 -23.61 7.13 36.57
N PRO A 466 -24.59 6.53 35.85
CA PRO A 466 -24.41 5.26 35.15
C PRO A 466 -23.48 5.31 33.92
N LEU A 467 -22.73 6.41 33.76
CA LEU A 467 -21.68 6.60 32.76
C LEU A 467 -20.27 6.63 33.37
N ALA A 468 -20.13 6.55 34.70
CA ALA A 468 -18.86 6.63 35.42
C ALA A 468 -18.50 5.27 36.04
N PHE A 469 -17.93 4.36 35.24
CA PHE A 469 -17.68 2.98 35.66
C PHE A 469 -16.34 2.44 35.16
N PRO A 470 -15.78 1.40 35.80
CA PRO A 470 -14.53 0.78 35.35
C PRO A 470 -14.56 0.38 33.88
N SER A 471 -13.59 0.86 33.10
CA SER A 471 -13.52 0.68 31.63
C SER A 471 -14.61 1.41 30.83
N GLY A 472 -15.23 2.44 31.42
CA GLY A 472 -15.96 3.47 30.68
C GLY A 472 -15.09 4.17 29.64
N GLN A 473 -15.70 5.05 28.85
CA GLN A 473 -14.95 5.90 27.91
C GLN A 473 -14.88 7.30 28.52
N GLU A 474 -13.65 7.84 28.68
CA GLU A 474 -13.40 9.21 29.12
C GLU A 474 -14.07 10.23 28.18
N ILE A 475 -14.77 11.19 28.77
CA ILE A 475 -15.50 12.26 28.07
C ILE A 475 -14.79 13.59 28.34
N CYS A 476 -14.14 14.13 27.30
CA CYS A 476 -13.30 15.33 27.43
C CYS A 476 -14.01 16.55 28.07
N ASN A 477 -13.31 17.15 29.04
CA ASN A 477 -13.63 18.33 29.82
C ASN A 477 -14.96 18.29 30.61
N ASP A 478 -15.47 17.10 30.97
CA ASP A 478 -16.67 16.99 31.81
C ASP A 478 -16.36 17.02 33.33
N GLY A 479 -15.08 16.84 33.69
CA GLY A 479 -14.57 16.86 35.05
C GLY A 479 -14.97 15.66 35.91
N ILE A 480 -15.42 14.57 35.28
CA ILE A 480 -15.75 13.28 35.87
C ILE A 480 -14.70 12.28 35.34
N ASP A 481 -14.25 11.36 36.20
CA ASP A 481 -13.41 10.23 35.82
C ASP A 481 -14.39 9.14 35.34
N ASN A 482 -14.65 9.07 34.03
CA ASN A 482 -15.74 8.25 33.48
C ASN A 482 -15.35 6.76 33.38
N ASP A 483 -14.06 6.45 33.34
CA ASP A 483 -13.53 5.08 33.25
C ASP A 483 -12.99 4.53 34.58
N CYS A 484 -13.10 5.34 35.65
CA CYS A 484 -12.62 5.09 37.01
C CYS A 484 -11.13 4.73 37.07
N ASN A 485 -10.33 5.21 36.11
CA ASN A 485 -8.90 5.03 36.06
C ASN A 485 -8.18 6.39 36.14
N PRO A 486 -7.58 6.72 37.30
CA PRO A 486 -6.88 7.98 37.48
C PRO A 486 -5.58 8.12 36.65
N ALA A 487 -5.19 7.09 35.90
CA ALA A 487 -4.09 7.14 34.92
C ALA A 487 -4.53 7.59 33.52
N THR A 488 -5.83 7.66 33.25
CA THR A 488 -6.46 8.17 32.01
C THR A 488 -7.20 9.46 32.34
N PRO A 489 -6.49 10.60 32.49
CA PRO A 489 -7.12 11.85 32.88
C PRO A 489 -7.97 12.43 31.72
N ASP A 490 -8.96 13.26 32.08
CA ASP A 490 -9.87 14.11 31.27
C ASP A 490 -9.20 15.04 30.21
N LEU A 491 -7.88 14.91 30.06
CA LEU A 491 -7.04 15.57 29.08
C LEU A 491 -6.28 14.49 28.31
N ILE A 492 -6.86 14.03 27.22
CA ILE A 492 -6.24 13.08 26.29
C ILE A 492 -5.63 13.85 25.10
N ASP A 493 -4.64 13.22 24.49
CA ASP A 493 -4.02 13.60 23.21
C ASP A 493 -4.40 12.47 22.24
N ALA A 494 -5.54 12.61 21.56
CA ALA A 494 -6.17 11.50 20.85
C ALA A 494 -5.50 11.19 19.49
N ASP A 495 -4.79 12.13 18.89
CA ASP A 495 -4.03 11.95 17.64
C ASP A 495 -2.51 11.80 17.84
N SER A 496 -2.04 11.90 19.09
CA SER A 496 -0.65 11.68 19.53
C SER A 496 0.34 12.76 19.06
N ASP A 497 -0.11 14.00 18.89
CA ASP A 497 0.73 15.13 18.48
C ASP A 497 1.35 15.93 19.64
N THR A 498 1.11 15.48 20.88
CA THR A 498 1.54 16.02 22.18
C THR A 498 0.74 17.19 22.74
N TYR A 499 -0.27 17.66 22.01
CA TYR A 499 -1.24 18.63 22.51
C TYR A 499 -2.45 17.89 23.08
N LEU A 500 -2.99 18.44 24.18
CA LEU A 500 -4.13 17.85 24.86
C LEU A 500 -5.39 18.56 24.39
N CYS A 501 -6.52 17.86 24.42
CA CYS A 501 -7.82 18.31 23.95
C CYS A 501 -8.36 19.62 24.59
N ASP A 502 -7.71 20.19 25.61
CA ASP A 502 -8.03 21.51 26.18
C ASP A 502 -7.32 22.68 25.49
N VAL A 503 -6.25 22.40 24.74
CA VAL A 503 -5.49 23.37 23.94
C VAL A 503 -5.59 23.06 22.45
N ASP A 504 -5.80 21.80 22.10
CA ASP A 504 -5.99 21.34 20.72
C ASP A 504 -7.34 21.75 20.16
N CYS A 505 -7.35 22.28 18.93
CA CYS A 505 -8.58 22.71 18.25
C CYS A 505 -9.18 21.63 17.33
N ASP A 506 -8.44 20.56 16.99
CA ASP A 506 -8.96 19.31 16.43
C ASP A 506 -8.11 18.12 16.88
N ASP A 507 -8.42 17.59 18.07
CA ASP A 507 -7.73 16.47 18.74
C ASP A 507 -7.79 15.12 17.98
N ASN A 508 -8.31 15.10 16.75
CA ASN A 508 -8.29 13.92 15.88
C ASN A 508 -7.36 14.09 14.66
N ASP A 509 -6.72 15.24 14.49
CA ASP A 509 -5.83 15.55 13.37
C ASP A 509 -4.50 16.15 13.88
N PRO A 510 -3.40 15.38 13.83
CA PRO A 510 -2.11 15.77 14.42
C PRO A 510 -1.41 16.93 13.66
N LEU A 511 -2.06 17.47 12.63
CA LEU A 511 -1.64 18.64 11.85
C LEU A 511 -2.35 19.94 12.29
N ILE A 512 -3.30 19.88 13.23
CA ILE A 512 -4.09 21.04 13.68
C ILE A 512 -3.82 21.25 15.17
N ASN A 513 -2.74 21.96 15.51
CA ASN A 513 -2.37 22.16 16.91
C ASN A 513 -1.63 23.47 17.19
N PRO A 514 -1.62 23.94 18.46
CA PRO A 514 -0.96 25.18 18.84
C PRO A 514 0.51 25.25 18.42
N GLY A 515 0.84 26.14 17.48
CA GLY A 515 2.22 26.40 17.06
C GLY A 515 2.64 25.71 15.75
N GLN A 516 1.73 25.04 15.05
CA GLN A 516 1.88 24.81 13.61
C GLN A 516 1.96 26.14 12.86
N PRO A 517 2.50 26.16 11.62
CA PRO A 517 2.29 27.28 10.72
C PRO A 517 0.83 27.29 10.24
N GLU A 518 0.11 28.39 10.45
CA GLU A 518 -1.17 28.63 9.79
C GLU A 518 -1.03 28.43 8.27
N LEU A 519 -1.79 27.49 7.71
CA LEU A 519 -1.84 27.28 6.27
C LEU A 519 -2.80 28.30 5.69
N GLY A 520 -2.30 29.15 4.80
CA GLY A 520 -3.14 30.13 4.16
C GLY A 520 -4.18 29.45 3.26
N CYS A 521 -5.44 29.81 3.48
CA CYS A 521 -6.57 29.66 2.57
C CYS A 521 -7.11 28.23 2.48
N ASP A 522 -7.09 27.46 3.57
CA ASP A 522 -7.77 26.15 3.66
C ASP A 522 -9.09 26.22 4.46
N GLY A 523 -9.37 27.34 5.13
CA GLY A 523 -10.57 27.55 5.93
C GLY A 523 -10.53 26.90 7.32
N ILE A 524 -9.37 26.41 7.73
CA ILE A 524 -9.08 25.76 9.02
C ILE A 524 -8.16 26.71 9.83
N ASP A 525 -8.23 26.65 11.15
CA ASP A 525 -7.32 27.38 12.06
C ASP A 525 -6.24 26.38 12.49
N ASN A 526 -5.20 26.18 11.66
CA ASN A 526 -4.25 25.08 11.83
C ASN A 526 -3.34 25.28 13.05
N ASP A 527 -3.15 26.52 13.49
CA ASP A 527 -2.28 26.86 14.61
C ASP A 527 -3.02 27.17 15.92
N CYS A 528 -4.35 26.98 15.92
CA CYS A 528 -5.25 27.23 17.04
C CYS A 528 -5.10 28.63 17.67
N ASP A 529 -4.58 29.61 16.93
CA ASP A 529 -4.50 31.01 17.34
C ASP A 529 -5.50 31.86 16.52
N PRO A 530 -6.63 32.28 17.11
CA PRO A 530 -7.63 33.07 16.40
C PRO A 530 -7.17 34.50 16.02
N MET A 531 -5.91 34.87 16.31
CA MET A 531 -5.28 36.12 15.88
C MET A 531 -4.41 35.98 14.64
N THR A 532 -3.90 34.79 14.34
CA THR A 532 -3.46 34.38 13.01
C THR A 532 -4.73 34.14 12.19
N SER A 533 -4.69 34.56 10.93
CA SER A 533 -5.88 34.52 10.08
C SER A 533 -5.46 33.89 8.79
N ASP A 534 -6.20 32.86 8.40
CA ASP A 534 -6.37 32.26 7.08
C ASP A 534 -6.37 33.26 5.88
N LEU A 535 -6.51 34.57 6.13
CA LEU A 535 -6.53 35.64 5.12
C LEU A 535 -5.25 36.49 5.07
N ALA A 536 -4.19 36.11 5.79
CA ALA A 536 -2.92 36.84 5.82
C ALA A 536 -2.04 36.54 4.57
N ASP A 537 -1.47 37.60 3.99
CA ASP A 537 -0.43 37.53 2.93
C ASP A 537 0.88 37.00 3.54
N PHE A 538 1.01 35.68 3.59
CA PHE A 538 2.07 34.99 4.32
C PHE A 538 3.44 35.11 3.62
N ASP A 539 3.47 35.08 2.30
CA ASP A 539 4.71 35.16 1.51
C ASP A 539 5.16 36.61 1.22
N MET A 540 4.35 37.60 1.63
CA MET A 540 4.58 39.03 1.48
C MET A 540 4.71 39.48 0.02
N ASP A 541 4.05 38.78 -0.90
CA ASP A 541 4.03 39.14 -2.32
C ASP A 541 3.07 40.32 -2.61
N GLY A 542 2.23 40.67 -1.63
CA GLY A 542 1.27 41.77 -1.68
C GLY A 542 -0.17 41.36 -1.95
N PHE A 543 -0.48 40.06 -2.03
CA PHE A 543 -1.81 39.52 -2.33
C PHE A 543 -2.31 38.60 -1.19
N THR A 544 -3.64 38.61 -0.96
CA THR A 544 -4.33 37.73 0.01
C THR A 544 -5.31 36.85 -0.76
N CYS A 545 -5.64 35.65 -0.31
CA CYS A 545 -6.53 34.73 -1.05
C CYS A 545 -7.99 35.15 -1.24
N VAL A 546 -8.44 36.25 -0.61
CA VAL A 546 -9.74 36.86 -0.87
C VAL A 546 -9.68 38.06 -1.82
N ASP A 547 -8.51 38.40 -2.35
CA ASP A 547 -8.45 39.36 -3.44
C ASP A 547 -8.89 38.67 -4.74
N GLY A 548 -10.07 39.03 -5.26
CA GLY A 548 -10.63 38.51 -6.52
C GLY A 548 -9.82 38.87 -7.77
N SER A 549 -8.58 39.35 -7.60
CA SER A 549 -7.56 39.51 -8.63
C SER A 549 -6.55 38.35 -8.68
N VAL A 550 -6.48 37.51 -7.64
CA VAL A 550 -5.57 36.37 -7.49
C VAL A 550 -6.08 35.18 -8.31
N ARG A 551 -5.18 34.53 -9.05
CA ARG A 551 -5.47 33.40 -9.96
C ARG A 551 -4.25 32.48 -9.99
N GLY A 552 -4.40 31.16 -10.06
CA GLY A 552 -3.28 30.23 -9.98
C GLY A 552 -2.85 30.03 -8.52
N GLY A 553 -3.10 28.85 -7.94
CA GLY A 553 -2.73 28.55 -6.56
C GLY A 553 -1.23 28.35 -6.34
N ALA A 554 -0.47 28.01 -7.39
CA ALA A 554 1.00 27.96 -7.37
C ALA A 554 1.64 29.12 -8.15
N ILE A 555 1.21 29.35 -9.40
CA ILE A 555 1.82 30.35 -10.29
C ILE A 555 0.73 31.14 -11.03
N THR A 556 0.81 32.47 -10.93
CA THR A 556 0.11 33.40 -11.82
C THR A 556 1.06 33.96 -12.87
N VAL A 557 0.69 33.88 -14.15
CA VAL A 557 1.43 34.52 -15.23
C VAL A 557 0.54 35.49 -16.01
N LEU A 558 0.92 36.77 -16.00
CA LEU A 558 0.28 37.84 -16.78
C LEU A 558 1.28 38.41 -17.78
N ALA A 559 1.22 37.93 -19.02
CA ALA A 559 2.00 38.45 -20.14
C ALA A 559 1.22 39.53 -20.87
N SER A 560 1.76 40.76 -20.91
CA SER A 560 1.13 41.93 -21.55
C SER A 560 2.03 42.59 -22.59
N SER A 561 2.90 41.80 -23.24
CA SER A 561 3.80 42.27 -24.28
C SER A 561 3.87 41.24 -25.41
N PRO A 562 3.85 41.65 -26.69
CA PRO A 562 3.83 40.74 -27.84
C PRO A 562 5.14 39.94 -28.05
N THR A 563 6.13 40.12 -27.16
CA THR A 563 7.41 39.40 -27.16
C THR A 563 7.65 38.63 -25.86
N ALA A 564 6.68 38.62 -24.94
CA ALA A 564 6.77 37.82 -23.73
C ALA A 564 6.52 36.35 -24.10
N THR A 565 7.33 35.45 -23.56
CA THR A 565 7.17 34.00 -23.70
C THR A 565 7.18 33.39 -22.31
N VAL A 566 6.27 32.46 -22.06
CA VAL A 566 6.14 31.75 -20.79
C VAL A 566 6.54 30.31 -21.03
N THR A 567 7.49 29.79 -20.26
CA THR A 567 7.95 28.40 -20.36
C THR A 567 7.94 27.78 -18.98
N VAL A 568 7.14 26.74 -18.80
CA VAL A 568 7.02 25.96 -17.56
C VAL A 568 7.31 24.51 -17.94
N VAL A 569 8.48 24.01 -17.60
CA VAL A 569 8.93 22.68 -18.03
C VAL A 569 9.56 21.92 -16.87
N ASN A 570 9.22 20.63 -16.73
CA ASN A 570 9.77 19.73 -15.71
C ASN A 570 9.61 20.27 -14.28
N ASN A 571 8.36 20.53 -13.88
CA ASN A 571 7.98 20.93 -12.52
C ASN A 571 6.92 19.97 -11.97
N THR A 572 6.81 19.91 -10.64
CA THR A 572 5.77 19.13 -9.94
C THR A 572 4.92 20.10 -9.11
N PHE A 573 3.65 20.22 -9.47
CA PHE A 573 2.64 21.02 -8.78
C PHE A 573 1.73 20.08 -7.99
N TYR A 574 1.96 20.04 -6.68
CA TYR A 574 1.24 19.15 -5.78
C TYR A 574 0.44 19.93 -4.74
N ASN A 575 -0.82 19.55 -4.54
CA ASN A 575 -1.66 20.01 -3.43
C ASN A 575 -1.78 21.54 -3.31
N ASN A 576 -1.74 22.25 -4.43
CA ASN A 576 -1.98 23.70 -4.45
C ASN A 576 -3.48 23.94 -4.47
N ALA A 577 -3.95 24.95 -3.73
CA ALA A 577 -5.36 25.29 -3.63
C ALA A 577 -5.62 26.76 -3.97
N MET A 578 -6.71 27.02 -4.69
CA MET A 578 -7.25 28.35 -4.95
C MET A 578 -8.76 28.38 -4.65
N PRO A 579 -9.18 28.38 -3.37
CA PRO A 579 -10.56 28.09 -2.95
C PRO A 579 -11.63 29.09 -3.40
N SER A 580 -11.23 30.30 -3.84
CA SER A 580 -12.14 31.35 -4.32
C SER A 580 -11.70 31.93 -5.67
N GLY A 581 -10.97 31.14 -6.48
CA GLY A 581 -10.38 31.59 -7.73
C GLY A 581 -10.24 30.50 -8.79
N ILE A 582 -9.48 30.82 -9.84
CA ILE A 582 -9.32 29.97 -11.03
C ILE A 582 -7.86 29.54 -11.17
N GLY A 583 -7.62 28.29 -11.58
CA GLY A 583 -6.28 27.70 -11.68
C GLY A 583 -5.79 27.25 -10.32
N GLY A 584 -5.95 25.97 -9.98
CA GLY A 584 -5.48 25.44 -8.69
C GLY A 584 -3.97 25.34 -8.62
N ALA A 585 -3.29 24.91 -9.70
CA ALA A 585 -1.84 25.03 -9.82
C ALA A 585 -1.44 26.30 -10.58
N ILE A 586 -1.80 26.43 -11.86
CA ILE A 586 -1.31 27.54 -12.68
C ILE A 586 -2.46 28.33 -13.30
N TYR A 587 -2.32 29.65 -13.32
CA TYR A 587 -3.08 30.53 -14.18
C TYR A 587 -2.16 31.25 -15.18
N VAL A 588 -2.50 31.19 -16.47
CA VAL A 588 -1.73 31.86 -17.54
C VAL A 588 -2.61 32.73 -18.43
N ASP A 589 -2.20 33.99 -18.63
CA ASP A 589 -2.86 34.94 -19.54
C ASP A 589 -1.82 35.64 -20.42
N ASP A 590 -1.84 35.39 -21.74
CA ASP A 590 -1.07 36.16 -22.74
C ASP A 590 -1.99 37.12 -23.51
N LEU A 591 -2.14 38.31 -22.93
CA LEU A 591 -3.09 39.35 -23.37
C LEU A 591 -2.85 39.88 -24.79
N ASP A 592 -1.68 39.63 -25.38
CA ASP A 592 -1.32 40.12 -26.72
C ASP A 592 -1.39 39.04 -27.82
N ALA A 593 -1.65 37.77 -27.48
CA ALA A 593 -1.94 36.68 -28.42
C ALA A 593 -0.87 36.44 -29.52
N THR A 594 0.40 36.78 -29.27
CA THR A 594 1.49 36.61 -30.24
C THR A 594 2.70 35.84 -29.69
N GLY A 595 2.68 35.44 -28.42
CA GLY A 595 3.74 34.64 -27.80
C GLY A 595 3.52 33.13 -27.99
N SER A 596 4.61 32.39 -28.25
CA SER A 596 4.63 30.92 -28.19
C SER A 596 4.98 30.54 -26.75
N GLY A 597 3.97 30.32 -25.92
CA GLY A 597 4.17 29.76 -24.57
C GLY A 597 4.36 28.26 -24.62
N MET A 598 4.92 27.65 -23.58
CA MET A 598 5.07 26.20 -23.49
C MET A 598 4.93 25.73 -22.05
N VAL A 599 4.07 24.74 -21.86
CA VAL A 599 3.91 24.02 -20.60
C VAL A 599 4.09 22.55 -20.92
N ALA A 600 5.22 21.96 -20.53
CA ALA A 600 5.54 20.58 -20.89
C ALA A 600 6.28 19.79 -19.82
N ASN A 601 6.18 18.46 -19.83
CA ASN A 601 6.88 17.58 -18.88
C ASN A 601 6.58 17.92 -17.40
N ASN A 602 5.45 18.53 -17.06
CA ASN A 602 5.10 18.85 -15.67
C ASN A 602 4.13 17.83 -15.09
N VAL A 603 4.14 17.68 -13.77
CA VAL A 603 3.14 16.91 -13.01
C VAL A 603 2.19 17.88 -12.34
N PHE A 604 0.89 17.72 -12.56
CA PHE A 604 -0.19 18.45 -11.90
C PHE A 604 -1.03 17.47 -11.08
N PHE A 605 -0.71 17.35 -9.79
CA PHE A 605 -1.31 16.34 -8.94
C PHE A 605 -2.06 16.93 -7.74
N ASN A 606 -3.32 16.54 -7.57
CA ASN A 606 -4.15 16.89 -6.42
C ASN A 606 -4.33 18.40 -6.17
N ASN A 607 -4.40 19.22 -7.22
CA ASN A 607 -4.58 20.68 -7.08
C ASN A 607 -6.07 21.06 -7.11
N GLN A 608 -6.44 22.10 -6.36
CA GLN A 608 -7.83 22.47 -6.10
C GLN A 608 -8.14 23.93 -6.45
N ALA A 609 -9.31 24.23 -7.02
CA ALA A 609 -9.79 25.59 -7.30
C ALA A 609 -11.34 25.65 -7.35
N GLU A 610 -11.94 26.82 -7.61
CA GLU A 610 -13.36 26.88 -8.02
C GLU A 610 -13.54 26.48 -9.51
N LEU A 611 -12.54 26.75 -10.36
CA LEU A 611 -12.53 26.38 -11.79
C LEU A 611 -11.11 26.01 -12.24
N GLY A 612 -10.95 24.83 -12.86
CA GLY A 612 -9.69 24.34 -13.42
C GLY A 612 -8.63 24.10 -12.34
N GLY A 613 -8.71 22.96 -11.65
CA GLY A 613 -7.82 22.59 -10.57
C GLY A 613 -6.35 22.49 -11.00
N GLY A 614 -6.04 21.95 -12.18
CA GLY A 614 -4.66 21.92 -12.69
C GLY A 614 -4.25 23.27 -13.26
N ILE A 615 -4.60 23.55 -14.52
CA ILE A 615 -4.24 24.80 -15.20
C ILE A 615 -5.44 25.54 -15.80
N VAL A 616 -5.45 26.85 -15.63
CA VAL A 616 -6.40 27.75 -16.29
C VAL A 616 -5.67 28.72 -17.20
N HIS A 617 -6.22 28.96 -18.38
CA HIS A 617 -5.76 30.04 -19.24
C HIS A 617 -6.91 30.75 -19.97
N THR A 618 -6.66 31.99 -20.41
CA THR A 618 -7.66 32.85 -21.09
C THR A 618 -7.26 33.28 -22.50
N PHE A 619 -5.97 33.44 -22.78
CA PHE A 619 -5.45 33.83 -24.10
C PHE A 619 -4.06 33.26 -24.28
N PHE A 620 -3.92 31.94 -24.34
CA PHE A 620 -2.60 31.31 -24.45
C PHE A 620 -2.50 30.57 -25.77
N TYR A 621 -1.56 30.99 -26.62
CA TYR A 621 -1.32 30.44 -27.97
C TYR A 621 -0.07 29.56 -28.00
N GLY A 622 0.15 28.81 -26.92
CA GLY A 622 1.27 27.91 -26.74
C GLY A 622 0.89 26.44 -26.79
N ASP A 623 1.83 25.59 -26.41
CA ASP A 623 1.66 24.13 -26.38
C ASP A 623 1.56 23.62 -24.94
N LEU A 624 0.64 22.68 -24.72
CA LEU A 624 0.50 21.87 -23.51
C LEU A 624 0.80 20.42 -23.88
N ASN A 625 2.06 19.99 -23.73
CA ASN A 625 2.47 18.65 -24.19
C ASN A 625 3.20 17.86 -23.12
N ASN A 626 3.04 16.54 -23.09
CA ASN A 626 3.82 15.65 -22.22
C ASN A 626 3.72 16.00 -20.72
N ASN A 627 2.63 16.61 -20.26
CA ASN A 627 2.37 16.81 -18.84
C ASN A 627 1.51 15.68 -18.30
N ASP A 628 1.61 15.39 -17.01
CA ASP A 628 0.65 14.56 -16.29
C ASP A 628 -0.37 15.43 -15.54
N PHE A 629 -1.64 15.07 -15.63
CA PHE A 629 -2.72 15.68 -14.88
C PHE A 629 -3.54 14.63 -14.13
N SER A 630 -3.52 14.69 -12.80
CA SER A 630 -4.12 13.67 -11.98
C SER A 630 -4.76 14.25 -10.72
N MET A 631 -5.99 13.80 -10.42
CA MET A 631 -6.74 14.15 -9.22
C MET A 631 -6.96 15.66 -8.97
N ASN A 632 -6.97 16.51 -10.00
CA ASN A 632 -7.21 17.94 -9.81
C ASN A 632 -8.72 18.26 -9.76
N THR A 633 -9.12 19.24 -8.96
CA THR A 633 -10.53 19.56 -8.70
C THR A 633 -10.83 21.06 -8.83
N PRO A 634 -11.89 21.50 -9.56
CA PRO A 634 -12.65 20.75 -10.55
C PRO A 634 -11.88 20.71 -11.87
N GLY A 635 -11.56 19.50 -12.31
CA GLY A 635 -10.96 19.24 -13.61
C GLY A 635 -9.49 19.66 -13.71
N ASP A 636 -8.81 19.05 -14.66
CA ASP A 636 -7.37 19.21 -14.85
C ASP A 636 -7.00 20.49 -15.59
N PHE A 637 -7.88 20.97 -16.47
CA PHE A 637 -7.60 22.10 -17.34
C PHE A 637 -8.88 22.87 -17.66
N TYR A 638 -8.80 24.20 -17.78
CA TYR A 638 -9.91 25.03 -18.26
C TYR A 638 -9.44 26.17 -19.19
N ASP A 639 -9.96 26.16 -20.43
CA ASP A 639 -9.78 27.21 -21.44
C ASP A 639 -10.92 28.22 -21.38
N ALA A 640 -10.69 29.33 -20.69
CA ALA A 640 -11.66 30.40 -20.58
C ALA A 640 -11.79 31.25 -21.86
N GLY A 641 -10.89 31.06 -22.84
CA GLY A 641 -10.76 31.89 -24.04
C GLY A 641 -11.17 31.25 -25.36
N GLY A 642 -11.31 29.93 -25.41
CA GLY A 642 -11.47 29.18 -26.67
C GLY A 642 -10.24 29.26 -27.57
N SER A 643 -9.05 29.38 -26.97
CA SER A 643 -7.79 29.41 -27.69
C SER A 643 -7.40 27.97 -28.04
N GLY A 644 -7.51 27.60 -29.32
CA GLY A 644 -7.20 26.27 -29.87
C GLY A 644 -5.72 25.87 -29.74
N MET A 645 -5.29 25.63 -28.51
CA MET A 645 -3.98 25.12 -28.16
C MET A 645 -3.77 23.69 -28.65
N SER A 646 -2.52 23.36 -28.99
CA SER A 646 -2.10 21.98 -29.18
C SER A 646 -1.98 21.30 -27.81
N ARG A 647 -2.70 20.20 -27.62
CA ARG A 647 -2.66 19.35 -26.41
C ARG A 647 -2.23 17.94 -26.80
N ARG A 648 -0.93 17.66 -26.86
CA ARG A 648 -0.42 16.36 -27.35
C ARG A 648 0.29 15.58 -26.26
N ALA A 649 0.10 14.28 -26.25
CA ALA A 649 0.85 13.35 -25.39
C ALA A 649 0.83 13.69 -23.89
N ASN A 650 -0.20 14.39 -23.40
CA ASN A 650 -0.39 14.55 -21.95
C ASN A 650 -0.94 13.23 -21.37
N LEU A 651 -0.55 12.94 -20.14
CA LEU A 651 -0.96 11.77 -19.38
C LEU A 651 -1.99 12.16 -18.31
N PHE A 652 -2.79 11.18 -17.90
CA PHE A 652 -3.81 11.31 -16.86
C PHE A 652 -3.74 10.11 -15.91
N VAL A 653 -2.57 9.89 -15.34
CA VAL A 653 -2.24 8.68 -14.56
C VAL A 653 -1.80 9.06 -13.16
N ASP A 654 -1.86 8.12 -12.21
CA ASP A 654 -1.27 8.35 -10.89
C ASP A 654 0.26 8.53 -11.05
N PRO A 655 0.84 9.66 -10.63
CA PRO A 655 2.27 9.92 -10.74
C PRO A 655 3.12 8.98 -9.86
N GLN A 656 2.50 8.31 -8.88
CA GLN A 656 3.17 7.42 -7.93
C GLN A 656 4.37 8.10 -7.26
N LEU A 657 4.12 9.21 -6.57
CA LEU A 657 5.17 9.91 -5.82
C LEU A 657 5.58 9.11 -4.57
N SER A 658 6.88 9.07 -4.29
CA SER A 658 7.49 8.23 -3.25
C SER A 658 6.90 8.45 -1.84
N SER A 659 6.75 9.70 -1.40
CA SER A 659 6.09 10.01 -0.12
C SER A 659 5.71 11.48 -0.04
N THR A 660 4.43 11.79 -0.19
CA THR A 660 3.93 13.17 -0.15
C THR A 660 3.83 13.72 1.29
N SER A 661 3.63 12.87 2.30
CA SER A 661 3.58 13.27 3.72
C SER A 661 4.93 13.77 4.26
N THR A 662 6.03 13.35 3.65
CA THR A 662 7.39 13.84 3.99
C THR A 662 7.93 14.84 2.96
N ALA A 663 7.07 15.39 2.10
CA ALA A 663 7.44 16.29 0.99
C ALA A 663 8.49 15.70 0.03
N ASN A 664 8.51 14.37 -0.15
CA ASN A 664 9.34 13.69 -1.12
C ASN A 664 8.56 13.45 -2.42
N TYR A 665 8.73 14.37 -3.38
CA TYR A 665 8.03 14.38 -4.65
C TYR A 665 8.78 13.66 -5.78
N ARG A 666 9.73 12.79 -5.46
CA ARG A 666 10.35 11.91 -6.45
C ARG A 666 9.35 10.86 -6.93
N LEU A 667 9.45 10.43 -8.18
CA LEU A 667 8.73 9.28 -8.68
C LEU A 667 9.14 8.02 -7.89
N ALA A 668 8.22 7.10 -7.66
CA ALA A 668 8.50 5.78 -7.11
C ALA A 668 8.90 4.79 -8.23
N PRO A 669 9.58 3.67 -7.91
CA PRO A 669 9.87 2.64 -8.90
C PRO A 669 8.61 2.16 -9.62
N GLY A 670 8.64 2.11 -10.95
CA GLY A 670 7.51 1.68 -11.77
C GLY A 670 6.46 2.74 -12.06
N SER A 671 6.71 4.00 -11.67
CA SER A 671 5.87 5.12 -12.07
C SER A 671 5.76 5.21 -13.60
N PRO A 672 4.56 5.40 -14.15
CA PRO A 672 4.35 5.57 -15.61
C PRO A 672 4.93 6.88 -16.15
N LEU A 673 5.47 7.74 -15.28
CA LEU A 673 6.07 9.02 -15.64
C LEU A 673 7.59 8.93 -15.86
N ILE A 674 8.18 7.78 -15.54
CA ILE A 674 9.58 7.46 -15.83
C ILE A 674 9.73 7.30 -17.35
N ASP A 675 10.77 7.90 -17.93
CA ASP A 675 11.06 7.88 -19.38
C ASP A 675 9.89 8.35 -20.29
N ALA A 676 8.98 9.19 -19.78
CA ALA A 676 7.77 9.59 -20.52
C ALA A 676 7.80 11.01 -21.11
N GLY A 677 8.82 11.82 -20.79
CA GLY A 677 8.89 13.24 -21.14
C GLY A 677 9.49 13.53 -22.52
N ASP A 678 9.24 14.73 -23.04
CA ASP A 678 9.82 15.21 -24.30
C ASP A 678 11.30 15.65 -24.09
N PRO A 679 12.29 14.97 -24.71
CA PRO A 679 13.72 15.26 -24.57
C PRO A 679 14.14 16.58 -25.22
N THR A 680 13.32 17.14 -26.11
CA THR A 680 13.63 18.41 -26.79
C THR A 680 13.35 19.63 -25.92
N LEU A 681 12.55 19.45 -24.87
CA LEU A 681 12.05 20.52 -24.00
C LEU A 681 12.70 20.50 -22.62
N ALA A 682 13.11 19.33 -22.14
CA ALA A 682 13.63 19.16 -20.79
C ALA A 682 14.94 19.95 -20.53
N PRO A 683 15.10 20.54 -19.33
CA PRO A 683 16.37 21.12 -18.92
C PRO A 683 17.45 20.05 -18.76
N THR A 684 18.71 20.43 -18.89
CA THR A 684 19.84 19.48 -18.85
C THR A 684 20.03 18.79 -17.50
N ASN A 685 19.52 19.38 -16.41
CA ASN A 685 19.56 18.75 -15.10
C ASN A 685 18.22 18.94 -14.39
N ASP A 686 17.86 17.99 -13.54
CA ASP A 686 16.71 18.05 -12.65
C ASP A 686 16.92 18.99 -11.44
N PHE A 687 15.96 18.97 -10.51
CA PHE A 687 16.02 19.78 -9.29
C PHE A 687 17.23 19.46 -8.38
N ASP A 688 17.68 18.20 -8.33
CA ASP A 688 18.87 17.78 -7.56
C ASP A 688 20.18 17.90 -8.33
N ARG A 689 20.09 18.37 -9.58
CA ARG A 689 21.21 18.50 -10.52
C ARG A 689 21.72 17.16 -11.04
N ILE A 690 20.87 16.14 -11.07
CA ILE A 690 21.05 14.92 -11.85
C ILE A 690 20.88 15.28 -13.33
N GLU A 691 21.81 14.84 -14.18
CA GLU A 691 21.78 15.09 -15.62
C GLU A 691 20.62 14.33 -16.26
N ARG A 692 19.97 14.90 -17.29
CA ARG A 692 18.87 14.23 -18.02
C ARG A 692 19.27 13.94 -19.47
N PRO A 693 18.79 12.84 -20.10
CA PRO A 693 17.92 11.81 -19.54
C PRO A 693 18.67 10.58 -18.95
N TYR A 694 18.02 9.86 -18.04
CA TYR A 694 18.39 8.52 -17.59
C TYR A 694 17.34 7.50 -18.04
N ASP A 695 17.80 6.32 -18.47
CA ASP A 695 16.95 5.15 -18.78
C ASP A 695 16.47 4.50 -17.47
N GLY A 696 15.41 5.07 -16.92
CA GLY A 696 14.82 4.75 -15.65
C GLY A 696 14.02 3.44 -15.63
N ASP A 697 13.42 3.04 -16.75
CA ASP A 697 12.62 1.82 -16.90
C ASP A 697 13.42 0.60 -17.43
N GLY A 698 14.62 0.83 -17.98
CA GLY A 698 15.55 -0.20 -18.41
C GLY A 698 15.27 -0.75 -19.80
N ASP A 699 14.48 -0.07 -20.63
CA ASP A 699 14.12 -0.48 -21.99
C ASP A 699 15.18 -0.13 -23.06
N MET A 700 16.31 0.46 -22.64
CA MET A 700 17.41 0.97 -23.47
C MET A 700 17.12 2.29 -24.20
N THR A 701 16.04 3.00 -23.85
CA THR A 701 15.60 4.27 -24.43
C THR A 701 15.48 5.36 -23.36
N ALA A 702 16.58 6.04 -23.07
CA ALA A 702 16.56 7.16 -22.12
C ALA A 702 15.76 8.38 -22.64
N LEU A 703 14.67 8.70 -21.98
CA LEU A 703 13.87 9.92 -22.12
C LEU A 703 13.82 10.66 -20.77
N PRO A 704 13.66 11.99 -20.72
CA PRO A 704 13.57 12.66 -19.43
C PRO A 704 12.25 12.29 -18.75
N ASP A 705 12.25 12.20 -17.43
CA ASP A 705 11.01 11.96 -16.70
C ASP A 705 10.09 13.17 -16.73
N ILE A 706 8.78 12.92 -16.64
CA ILE A 706 7.79 13.96 -16.39
C ILE A 706 7.85 14.37 -14.91
N GLY A 707 8.03 15.67 -14.64
CA GLY A 707 8.13 16.24 -13.30
C GLY A 707 9.50 16.83 -12.97
N ALA A 708 9.66 17.28 -11.72
CA ALA A 708 10.82 18.03 -11.25
C ALA A 708 12.10 17.20 -11.06
N PHE A 709 11.95 15.90 -10.83
CA PHE A 709 13.02 14.98 -10.50
C PHE A 709 13.25 14.02 -11.67
N GLU A 710 14.51 13.65 -11.88
CA GLU A 710 14.87 12.53 -12.75
C GLU A 710 15.07 11.29 -11.88
N TRP A 711 14.62 10.14 -12.34
CA TRP A 711 14.79 8.83 -11.78
C TRP A 711 16.08 8.23 -12.34
N PRO A 712 17.17 8.19 -11.56
CA PRO A 712 18.42 7.62 -12.01
C PRO A 712 18.32 6.09 -11.99
N SER A 713 17.75 5.51 -13.05
CA SER A 713 17.99 4.15 -13.54
C SER A 713 18.58 3.17 -12.52
N GLY A 714 17.81 2.54 -11.62
CA GLY A 714 18.27 1.36 -10.85
C GLY A 714 19.67 1.41 -10.17
N GLU A 715 20.26 2.58 -9.99
CA GLU A 715 21.54 2.85 -9.36
C GLU A 715 21.33 4.13 -8.56
N VAL A 716 20.89 3.94 -7.31
CA VAL A 716 21.42 4.71 -6.16
C VAL A 716 22.86 5.09 -6.50
N LEU A 717 23.28 6.36 -6.41
CA LEU A 717 24.67 6.75 -6.76
C LEU A 717 25.66 5.75 -6.15
N ASN A 718 26.08 4.80 -6.97
CA ASN A 718 26.91 3.71 -6.52
C ASN A 718 28.26 4.33 -6.18
N LEU A 719 28.91 3.76 -5.16
CA LEU A 719 30.22 4.19 -4.69
C LEU A 719 31.17 4.52 -5.87
N MET A 720 31.40 5.81 -6.12
CA MET A 720 32.09 6.29 -7.31
C MET A 720 33.55 6.61 -7.00
N SER A 721 34.51 6.07 -7.74
CA SER A 721 35.90 6.49 -7.60
C SER A 721 36.14 7.89 -8.17
N VAL A 722 36.57 8.85 -7.33
CA VAL A 722 36.91 10.23 -7.74
C VAL A 722 38.41 10.48 -7.81
N GLY A 723 39.21 9.43 -7.62
CA GLY A 723 40.66 9.49 -7.65
C GLY A 723 41.28 8.12 -7.42
N PRO A 724 42.61 8.00 -7.55
CA PRO A 724 43.30 6.71 -7.49
C PRO A 724 43.23 6.01 -6.12
N ASP A 725 42.74 6.71 -5.09
CA ASP A 725 42.66 6.31 -3.68
C ASP A 725 41.46 7.02 -3.00
N ALA A 726 40.40 7.42 -3.74
CA ALA A 726 39.30 8.22 -3.18
C ALA A 726 37.92 7.89 -3.79
N PHE A 727 36.88 7.92 -2.96
CA PHE A 727 35.52 7.52 -3.30
C PHE A 727 34.43 8.52 -2.84
N VAL A 728 33.47 8.69 -3.74
CA VAL A 728 32.12 9.26 -3.77
C VAL A 728 30.96 8.38 -3.33
N TRP A 729 29.92 8.85 -2.66
CA TRP A 729 28.58 8.20 -2.69
C TRP A 729 27.48 9.26 -2.47
N GLN A 730 26.21 8.88 -2.66
CA GLN A 730 25.05 9.76 -2.39
C GLN A 730 25.00 10.16 -0.91
N VAL A 731 24.69 11.43 -0.63
CA VAL A 731 24.40 11.89 0.73
C VAL A 731 22.96 12.40 0.74
N GLU A 732 22.13 11.84 1.60
CA GLU A 732 20.73 12.28 1.78
C GLU A 732 20.66 13.52 2.71
N ASP A 733 21.45 13.53 3.80
CA ASP A 733 21.54 14.66 4.74
C ASP A 733 23.01 15.00 5.11
N PRO A 734 23.40 16.30 5.20
CA PRO A 734 24.74 16.70 5.63
C PRO A 734 25.20 16.20 7.01
N ASP A 735 24.27 15.92 7.92
CA ASP A 735 24.51 15.40 9.27
C ASP A 735 24.52 13.86 9.31
N ASP A 736 24.32 13.19 8.17
CA ASP A 736 24.38 11.74 8.06
C ASP A 736 25.72 11.15 8.47
N VAL A 737 25.63 9.93 8.99
CA VAL A 737 26.77 9.12 9.40
C VAL A 737 26.72 7.78 8.68
N TYR A 738 27.86 7.36 8.14
CA TYR A 738 27.99 6.15 7.35
C TYR A 738 29.05 5.21 7.94
N ASN A 739 28.91 3.91 7.70
CA ASN A 739 29.99 2.94 7.89
C ASN A 739 30.46 2.44 6.54
N VAL A 740 31.78 2.41 6.33
CA VAL A 740 32.40 1.91 5.11
C VAL A 740 33.19 0.64 5.42
N TYR A 741 32.90 -0.45 4.72
CA TYR A 741 33.60 -1.72 4.83
C TYR A 741 34.37 -1.98 3.53
N ARG A 742 35.62 -2.40 3.63
CA ARG A 742 36.43 -2.87 2.49
C ARG A 742 36.75 -4.33 2.71
N ALA A 743 36.56 -5.17 1.70
CA ALA A 743 36.97 -6.57 1.76
C ALA A 743 37.30 -7.15 0.37
N SER A 744 37.72 -8.41 0.32
CA SER A 744 38.04 -9.10 -0.93
C SER A 744 36.76 -9.52 -1.66
N LEU A 745 36.57 -9.06 -2.90
CA LEU A 745 35.40 -9.43 -3.71
C LEU A 745 35.35 -10.94 -3.94
N GLY A 746 36.50 -11.55 -4.16
CA GLY A 746 36.59 -13.01 -4.29
C GLY A 746 36.13 -13.75 -3.02
N ASN A 747 36.41 -13.21 -1.84
CA ASN A 747 35.94 -13.84 -0.59
C ASN A 747 34.45 -13.57 -0.33
N LEU A 748 33.95 -12.39 -0.66
CA LEU A 748 32.51 -12.09 -0.58
C LEU A 748 31.73 -13.10 -1.43
N LYS A 749 32.10 -13.24 -2.71
CA LYS A 749 31.49 -14.20 -3.63
C LYS A 749 31.53 -15.64 -3.12
N ASN A 750 32.57 -16.00 -2.36
CA ASN A 750 32.76 -17.37 -1.86
C ASN A 750 32.06 -17.66 -0.53
N THR A 751 31.71 -16.65 0.26
CA THR A 751 31.27 -16.85 1.66
C THR A 751 29.97 -16.14 2.02
N GLY A 752 29.46 -15.27 1.15
CA GLY A 752 28.31 -14.39 1.45
C GLY A 752 28.58 -13.33 2.52
N ASN A 753 29.77 -13.31 3.13
CA ASN A 753 30.10 -12.39 4.21
C ASN A 753 30.53 -11.01 3.70
N TYR A 754 29.76 -9.99 4.07
CA TYR A 754 30.00 -8.58 3.75
C TYR A 754 31.14 -7.94 4.56
N THR A 755 31.63 -8.64 5.59
CA THR A 755 32.84 -8.27 6.33
C THR A 755 33.55 -9.54 6.77
N GLN A 756 34.85 -9.48 7.04
CA GLN A 756 35.66 -10.67 7.32
C GLN A 756 36.64 -10.43 8.46
N PRO A 757 36.99 -11.46 9.25
CA PRO A 757 38.06 -11.37 10.24
C PRO A 757 39.40 -11.00 9.59
N PRO A 758 40.26 -10.22 10.25
CA PRO A 758 41.44 -9.66 9.63
C PRO A 758 42.50 -10.74 9.32
N LEU A 759 42.59 -11.12 8.05
CA LEU A 759 43.81 -11.63 7.43
C LEU A 759 44.37 -10.53 6.51
N LEU A 760 45.32 -9.76 7.07
CA LEU A 760 46.15 -8.71 6.45
C LEU A 760 46.18 -8.72 4.90
N PRO A 761 46.05 -7.58 4.19
CA PRO A 761 45.56 -6.25 4.57
C PRO A 761 44.27 -5.85 3.81
N VAL A 762 43.59 -6.79 3.15
CA VAL A 762 42.42 -6.48 2.29
C VAL A 762 41.21 -6.06 3.14
N PRO A 763 40.80 -6.82 4.18
CA PRO A 763 39.63 -6.46 4.99
C PRO A 763 39.92 -5.28 5.93
N GLU A 764 39.07 -4.26 5.96
CA GLU A 764 39.13 -3.08 6.85
C GLU A 764 37.74 -2.46 7.03
N GLN A 765 37.49 -1.80 8.16
CA GLN A 765 36.24 -1.07 8.41
C GLN A 765 36.51 0.37 8.87
N PHE A 766 35.63 1.26 8.47
CA PHE A 766 35.67 2.68 8.80
C PHE A 766 34.29 3.07 9.33
N CYS A 767 34.18 3.12 10.65
CA CYS A 767 32.92 3.37 11.33
C CYS A 767 32.73 4.86 11.59
N GLU A 768 31.47 5.28 11.64
CA GLU A 768 31.06 6.66 11.99
C GLU A 768 31.69 7.73 11.09
N PHE A 769 31.71 7.48 9.78
CA PHE A 769 32.19 8.43 8.81
C PHE A 769 31.11 9.49 8.51
N PRO A 770 31.31 10.76 8.86
CA PRO A 770 30.30 11.80 8.62
C PRO A 770 30.28 12.19 7.14
N ALA A 771 29.10 12.49 6.60
CA ALA A 771 28.93 12.95 5.22
C ALA A 771 29.84 14.15 4.86
N SER A 772 30.00 15.06 5.82
CA SER A 772 30.87 16.24 5.70
C SER A 772 32.37 15.94 5.48
N ALA A 773 32.80 14.68 5.65
CA ALA A 773 34.18 14.26 5.44
C ALA A 773 34.46 13.68 4.03
N LEU A 774 33.47 13.65 3.13
CA LEU A 774 33.69 13.25 1.73
C LEU A 774 34.65 14.21 0.99
N PRO A 775 35.46 13.72 0.04
CA PRO A 775 35.54 12.34 -0.44
C PRO A 775 36.25 11.39 0.55
N PHE A 776 35.77 10.15 0.66
CA PHE A 776 36.38 9.11 1.46
C PHE A 776 37.72 8.68 0.85
N GLY A 777 38.79 8.70 1.65
CA GLY A 777 40.13 8.39 1.18
C GLY A 777 40.63 7.04 1.67
N ASP A 778 41.05 6.18 0.76
CA ASP A 778 41.65 4.89 1.05
C ASP A 778 42.91 4.62 0.22
N GLY A 779 44.07 4.64 0.86
CA GLY A 779 45.37 4.42 0.22
C GLY A 779 45.71 2.96 -0.05
N TYR A 780 44.79 2.03 0.17
CA TYR A 780 45.01 0.61 -0.10
C TYR A 780 45.03 0.32 -1.60
N ARG A 781 46.11 -0.34 -2.05
CA ARG A 781 46.25 -0.83 -3.42
C ARG A 781 46.20 -2.35 -3.42
N PRO A 782 45.14 -2.97 -3.97
CA PRO A 782 45.06 -4.42 -4.07
C PRO A 782 46.27 -4.98 -4.84
N PRO A 783 46.85 -6.11 -4.39
CA PRO A 783 47.83 -6.84 -5.20
C PRO A 783 47.23 -7.21 -6.57
N ASN A 784 48.07 -7.33 -7.60
CA ASN A 784 47.62 -7.75 -8.94
C ASN A 784 46.80 -9.05 -8.87
N GLY A 785 45.58 -9.02 -9.40
CA GLY A 785 44.66 -10.15 -9.41
C GLY A 785 43.74 -10.26 -8.19
N ILE A 786 43.83 -9.33 -7.23
CA ILE A 786 42.89 -9.21 -6.12
C ILE A 786 42.01 -7.99 -6.37
N VAL A 787 40.69 -8.20 -6.32
CA VAL A 787 39.70 -7.12 -6.37
C VAL A 787 39.21 -6.86 -4.95
N ALA A 788 39.33 -5.61 -4.51
CA ALA A 788 38.66 -5.17 -3.30
C ALA A 788 37.26 -4.66 -3.68
N TYR A 789 36.25 -5.01 -2.89
CA TYR A 789 34.98 -4.32 -2.90
C TYR A 789 34.88 -3.41 -1.69
N TYR A 790 33.98 -2.46 -1.77
CA TYR A 790 33.62 -1.57 -0.71
C TYR A 790 32.11 -1.60 -0.55
N LEU A 791 31.64 -1.55 0.68
CA LEU A 791 30.24 -1.44 1.04
C LEU A 791 30.07 -0.22 1.94
N VAL A 792 29.07 0.61 1.67
CA VAL A 792 28.70 1.75 2.50
C VAL A 792 27.33 1.47 3.09
N THR A 793 27.15 1.71 4.39
CA THR A 793 25.86 1.54 5.09
C THR A 793 25.53 2.80 5.87
N HIS A 794 24.26 3.17 5.92
CA HIS A 794 23.77 4.34 6.66
C HIS A 794 23.48 3.96 8.13
N ARG A 795 23.48 4.96 9.03
CA ARG A 795 23.20 4.78 10.48
C ARG A 795 21.82 5.33 10.90
N GLY A 796 20.92 5.62 9.96
CA GLY A 796 19.55 6.10 10.20
C GLY A 796 18.46 5.11 9.75
N PHE A 797 17.21 5.44 10.05
CA PHE A 797 16.06 4.52 10.00
C PHE A 797 15.39 4.35 8.63
N ALA A 798 15.82 5.06 7.59
CA ALA A 798 14.93 5.27 6.45
C ALA A 798 15.08 4.27 5.28
N VAL A 799 16.26 3.70 4.97
CA VAL A 799 16.35 2.87 3.74
C VAL A 799 17.38 1.72 3.77
N GLU A 800 18.44 1.80 4.58
CA GLU A 800 19.31 0.63 4.85
C GLU A 800 20.01 0.83 6.20
N GLY A 801 19.57 0.12 7.24
CA GLY A 801 20.28 0.08 8.53
C GLY A 801 21.62 -0.64 8.44
N SER A 802 22.39 -0.63 9.54
CA SER A 802 23.62 -1.43 9.65
C SER A 802 23.35 -2.89 9.33
N LEU A 803 24.08 -3.48 8.37
CA LEU A 803 24.07 -4.89 7.93
C LEU A 803 23.09 -5.78 8.72
N GLY A 804 21.82 -5.71 8.34
CA GLY A 804 20.71 -6.51 8.84
C GLY A 804 20.15 -7.36 7.70
N THR A 805 18.85 -7.25 7.45
CA THR A 805 18.15 -8.00 6.40
C THR A 805 18.10 -7.18 5.10
N ASP A 806 18.24 -7.81 3.92
CA ASP A 806 17.98 -7.14 2.65
C ASP A 806 16.48 -6.95 2.40
N TRP A 807 16.13 -6.25 1.31
CA TRP A 807 14.73 -5.95 0.96
C TRP A 807 13.87 -7.21 0.71
N ASN A 808 14.50 -8.37 0.48
CA ASN A 808 13.87 -9.67 0.29
C ASN A 808 13.72 -10.46 1.60
N GLY A 809 14.09 -9.90 2.76
CA GLY A 809 14.01 -10.62 4.01
C GLY A 809 15.22 -11.55 4.27
N VAL A 810 16.29 -11.48 3.47
CA VAL A 810 17.49 -12.31 3.64
C VAL A 810 18.52 -11.63 4.57
N LEU A 811 18.93 -12.33 5.62
CA LEU A 811 19.93 -11.83 6.57
C LEU A 811 21.31 -11.69 5.91
N ARG A 812 21.88 -10.49 5.94
CA ARG A 812 23.24 -10.22 5.43
C ARG A 812 24.27 -10.60 6.49
N LEU A 813 25.07 -11.62 6.19
CA LEU A 813 26.10 -12.12 7.11
C LEU A 813 27.25 -11.10 7.26
N ASN A 814 27.55 -10.77 8.52
CA ASN A 814 28.55 -9.77 8.90
C ASN A 814 29.47 -10.32 10.00
N ALA A 815 30.69 -10.72 9.63
CA ALA A 815 31.64 -11.30 10.58
C ALA A 815 32.36 -10.27 11.48
N PHE A 816 32.27 -8.98 11.14
CA PHE A 816 32.95 -7.89 11.82
C PHE A 816 32.18 -6.56 11.63
N PRO A 817 31.08 -6.33 12.39
CA PRO A 817 30.31 -5.10 12.33
C PRO A 817 31.04 -3.91 12.96
N CYS A 818 30.71 -2.70 12.48
CA CYS A 818 30.98 -1.47 13.23
C CYS A 818 30.17 -1.45 14.54
N PRO A 819 30.76 -0.95 15.65
CA PRO A 819 30.13 -0.96 16.97
C PRO A 819 28.96 0.03 17.14
#